data_AF-A0A2E4FDU1-F1
#
_entry.id   AF-A0A2E4FDU1-F1
#
_cell.length_a   1.000
_cell.length_b   1.000
_cell.length_c   1.000
_cell.angle_alpha   90.00
_cell.angle_beta   90.00
_cell.angle_gamma   90.00
#
_symmetry.space_group_name_H-M   'P 1'
#
loop_
_entity.id
_entity.type
_entity.pdbx_description
1 polymer ?
#
loop_
_entity_poly.entity_id
_entity_poly.type
_entity_poly.pdbx_seq_one_letter_code
_entity_poly.pdbx_strand_id
1 'polypeptide(L)'
;MFVARVLPTLSLLVLLMAGCASDQETGPATPASCVDLDGDGAGVTDGCDLLDCDDSDPAVHPSADEIPYDGINNDCDDATRDDDLDGDGVLGEQDCDDLNAARSPAKEEIPYDGVDNDCDESTPDEDLDGDGYTSAIDCDDTDPEVNPGAPELPFDGVNNDCDETTLDDDGDQDGYGASDDCDDQDPDVYPGADELPYDGVNNDCDETTPDDDLDGDGFGIDTDCDDDNPEVNPDATEILNDGLNNDCDDATPDDGLGDDLDGDGSPSDEDCDDDDDESYPGADELPDGKNNDCDDQIDEGTTAADDDGDGFCEGWEIADDTYACSDGSNPGDCDDEDSALTPADLDGDGASTCEGDCDDSSAALNIQDADQDTVTTCENDCNDGDPGVTLLDADGDGYVACIDDCDDTNGSVNPDAPEVYYNGLDDDCDPATHDQDQDGDGWLLADDCDDLDPSIHPWAVEIPDNGLDEDCDGIDVTAFDEDELAAMAPDEGVIPEDGMLLAELGPYELFGDIVVPLGKTLIIEPGTQLIFMGPYKVLVHGTLVVLGTEQAPVIFSAAMGGPVPGDWLGIHFETTGTGLVRGADIQYATTGILVDEASLTISHTRAENCLSGIQVTGTSASPSLDHVELKGNDIGLDLAWAGWSQDIFVNYSLIHENVTGITGSGSSGLTLWNSRVINNDQVGVHLDGATVWHCEISGNVTGIVTQGGWDTCTRSIISDNEVGVLLGIYPTRFSSNHNNVIDNTLYGFKYVGGNDDGAVNAELNWWGSMLGSDIASTIWDFFDDTSLYYIDYIPFLRQSVDSVGPIPEGTVDADGDHFFSVASGGNDCDDNDPAINPDAMDDQGDGVDDDCNGQVDEDAPLDPDGDGFTVPEDCDNNDASIYPDAVEIPDNGVDENCNGFDMVTQIESNLSGVLPTDTLLTAANSPYIISGDVYVAPDFVLRIDAGTEIRFDGFWSIIVFGDLLSDGELSDPVNIRSHSGAPGANQWNR
;
A
#
# COMPACT_ATOMS: atom_id res chain seq x y z
N MET A 1 68.72 -17.54 -4.27
CA MET A 1 70.06 -17.35 -4.89
C MET A 1 70.25 -15.83 -5.05
N PHE A 2 71.38 -15.33 -4.55
CA PHE A 2 71.82 -13.94 -4.27
C PHE A 2 71.79 -12.86 -5.40
N VAL A 3 71.70 -11.56 -4.98
CA VAL A 3 72.20 -10.26 -5.57
C VAL A 3 71.23 -9.45 -6.48
N ALA A 4 70.69 -8.28 -6.07
CA ALA A 4 71.17 -6.85 -6.12
C ALA A 4 70.94 -6.14 -7.50
N ARG A 5 70.78 -4.82 -7.73
CA ARG A 5 71.10 -3.55 -7.01
C ARG A 5 70.64 -2.32 -7.88
N VAL A 6 70.03 -1.29 -7.25
CA VAL A 6 70.39 0.16 -7.22
C VAL A 6 70.26 1.14 -8.43
N LEU A 7 69.63 2.30 -8.12
CA LEU A 7 69.53 3.63 -8.75
C LEU A 7 70.82 4.53 -8.65
N PRO A 8 70.94 5.63 -9.42
CA PRO A 8 71.80 6.78 -9.09
C PRO A 8 70.99 8.09 -8.86
N THR A 9 71.04 8.71 -7.67
CA THR A 9 71.89 9.83 -7.18
C THR A 9 71.44 11.27 -7.52
N LEU A 10 71.07 11.99 -6.46
CA LEU A 10 70.80 13.43 -6.33
C LEU A 10 71.89 14.08 -5.41
N SER A 11 72.39 15.28 -5.74
CA SER A 11 72.96 16.25 -4.77
C SER A 11 73.56 17.50 -5.45
N LEU A 12 73.03 18.69 -5.13
CA LEU A 12 73.78 19.91 -4.76
C LEU A 12 72.77 21.02 -4.34
N LEU A 13 72.55 21.27 -3.06
CA LEU A 13 73.24 22.15 -2.11
C LEU A 13 72.90 23.66 -2.23
N VAL A 14 72.21 24.11 -1.18
CA VAL A 14 71.74 25.46 -0.77
C VAL A 14 72.91 26.36 -0.32
N LEU A 15 72.82 27.70 -0.55
CA LEU A 15 72.87 28.74 0.52
C LEU A 15 72.85 30.20 0.01
N LEU A 16 71.98 31.02 0.62
CA LEU A 16 72.11 32.48 0.77
C LEU A 16 72.64 32.80 2.19
N MET A 17 73.39 33.89 2.31
CA MET A 17 74.29 34.25 3.44
C MET A 17 73.63 34.97 4.63
N ALA A 18 74.31 34.95 5.80
CA ALA A 18 74.57 36.15 6.61
C ALA A 18 75.75 35.95 7.60
N GLY A 19 76.69 36.91 7.67
CA GLY A 19 77.67 37.00 8.77
C GLY A 19 78.98 37.75 8.47
N CYS A 20 79.02 39.05 8.77
CA CYS A 20 80.18 39.96 8.72
C CYS A 20 81.44 39.46 9.48
N ALA A 21 82.63 39.69 8.92
CA ALA A 21 83.55 40.80 9.31
C ALA A 21 85.05 40.57 8.94
N SER A 22 85.68 41.66 8.46
CA SER A 22 87.07 42.09 8.75
C SER A 22 88.27 41.53 7.94
N ASP A 23 88.65 42.32 6.91
CA ASP A 23 89.95 42.99 6.74
C ASP A 23 91.25 42.22 6.36
N GLN A 24 91.76 42.43 5.12
CA GLN A 24 92.93 43.28 4.78
C GLN A 24 93.75 42.81 3.54
N GLU A 25 93.83 43.74 2.58
CA GLU A 25 94.91 44.08 1.63
C GLU A 25 95.54 43.03 0.68
N THR A 26 95.42 43.27 -0.64
CA THR A 26 96.48 43.89 -1.47
C THR A 26 95.99 44.14 -2.90
N GLY A 27 95.97 45.40 -3.36
CA GLY A 27 95.99 45.75 -4.79
C GLY A 27 97.43 45.89 -5.32
N PRO A 28 97.68 46.30 -6.58
CA PRO A 28 96.72 46.77 -7.58
C PRO A 28 96.86 46.15 -9.00
N ALA A 29 95.82 46.42 -9.78
CA ALA A 29 95.61 46.15 -11.20
C ALA A 29 96.52 46.93 -12.17
N THR A 30 96.52 46.45 -13.42
CA THR A 30 96.34 47.31 -14.61
C THR A 30 95.28 46.63 -15.51
N PRO A 31 94.18 47.31 -15.91
CA PRO A 31 93.09 46.70 -16.67
C PRO A 31 93.35 46.72 -18.18
N ALA A 32 92.80 45.72 -18.89
CA ALA A 32 92.54 45.79 -20.32
C ALA A 32 91.40 46.80 -20.54
N SER A 33 91.48 47.63 -21.58
CA SER A 33 90.48 48.66 -21.81
C SER A 33 89.20 48.05 -22.36
N CYS A 34 88.05 48.51 -21.86
CA CYS A 34 86.76 48.37 -22.51
C CYS A 34 86.89 48.90 -23.94
N VAL A 35 86.51 48.10 -24.93
CA VAL A 35 86.45 48.51 -26.33
C VAL A 35 84.97 48.64 -26.63
N ASP A 36 84.53 49.88 -26.68
CA ASP A 36 83.21 50.34 -27.10
C ASP A 36 83.34 50.64 -28.61
N LEU A 37 82.78 49.77 -29.45
CA LEU A 37 83.05 49.73 -30.89
C LEU A 37 82.20 50.74 -31.66
N ASP A 38 80.99 51.01 -31.17
CA ASP A 38 80.01 51.88 -31.81
C ASP A 38 79.84 53.25 -31.12
N GLY A 39 80.38 53.39 -29.90
CA GLY A 39 80.61 54.64 -29.20
C GLY A 39 79.50 55.09 -28.25
N ASP A 40 78.63 54.18 -27.79
CA ASP A 40 77.53 54.49 -26.88
C ASP A 40 77.93 54.48 -25.38
N GLY A 41 79.09 53.92 -25.07
CA GLY A 41 79.67 53.86 -23.73
C GLY A 41 79.52 52.52 -23.01
N ALA A 42 78.91 51.50 -23.64
CA ALA A 42 78.89 50.11 -23.19
C ALA A 42 79.85 49.24 -24.05
N GLY A 43 80.08 47.98 -23.67
CA GLY A 43 80.88 47.06 -24.51
C GLY A 43 80.82 45.61 -24.04
N VAL A 44 81.19 44.64 -24.90
CA VAL A 44 80.89 43.20 -24.68
C VAL A 44 81.85 42.42 -23.77
N THR A 45 82.87 43.04 -23.16
CA THR A 45 83.88 42.31 -22.37
C THR A 45 83.70 42.47 -20.86
N ASP A 46 83.80 41.36 -20.15
CA ASP A 46 83.70 41.27 -18.69
C ASP A 46 84.74 42.19 -18.00
N GLY A 47 84.24 43.31 -17.49
CA GLY A 47 85.04 44.45 -16.99
C GLY A 47 84.61 45.85 -17.50
N CYS A 48 83.63 45.95 -18.40
CA CYS A 48 82.92 47.21 -18.69
C CYS A 48 81.84 47.47 -17.63
N ASP A 49 81.62 48.74 -17.24
CA ASP A 49 80.63 49.11 -16.22
C ASP A 49 79.18 48.88 -16.70
N LEU A 50 78.95 48.78 -18.01
CA LEU A 50 77.70 48.40 -18.68
C LEU A 50 78.03 47.34 -19.75
N LEU A 51 77.35 46.20 -19.70
CA LEU A 51 77.61 45.04 -20.56
C LEU A 51 76.66 45.05 -21.75
N ASP A 52 77.20 45.33 -22.93
CA ASP A 52 76.43 45.42 -24.16
C ASP A 52 76.13 44.03 -24.77
N CYS A 53 74.91 43.83 -25.26
CA CYS A 53 74.45 42.62 -25.95
C CYS A 53 74.68 42.68 -27.48
N ASP A 54 74.89 43.87 -28.08
CA ASP A 54 75.39 44.05 -29.45
C ASP A 54 76.25 45.33 -29.61
N ASP A 55 77.54 45.22 -29.22
CA ASP A 55 78.62 46.24 -29.33
C ASP A 55 79.06 46.50 -30.80
N SER A 56 78.09 46.49 -31.71
CA SER A 56 78.20 46.94 -33.09
C SER A 56 77.04 47.83 -33.53
N ASP A 57 76.00 47.95 -32.70
CA ASP A 57 74.85 48.82 -32.89
C ASP A 57 74.66 49.77 -31.69
N PRO A 58 74.98 51.08 -31.83
CA PRO A 58 74.92 52.03 -30.72
C PRO A 58 73.48 52.37 -30.26
N ALA A 59 72.48 51.68 -30.80
CA ALA A 59 71.10 51.73 -30.35
C ALA A 59 70.72 50.55 -29.43
N VAL A 60 71.59 49.54 -29.30
CA VAL A 60 71.41 48.38 -28.46
C VAL A 60 72.43 48.45 -27.33
N HIS A 61 71.99 48.80 -26.13
CA HIS A 61 72.87 48.88 -24.96
C HIS A 61 72.06 48.87 -23.65
N PRO A 62 72.66 48.55 -22.49
CA PRO A 62 72.00 48.44 -21.17
C PRO A 62 71.28 49.68 -20.61
N SER A 63 71.29 50.75 -21.38
CA SER A 63 70.69 52.04 -21.01
C SER A 63 69.90 52.64 -22.18
N ALA A 64 69.68 51.86 -23.24
CA ALA A 64 68.68 52.14 -24.24
C ALA A 64 67.31 51.96 -23.59
N ASP A 65 66.30 52.61 -24.16
CA ASP A 65 64.92 52.27 -23.86
C ASP A 65 64.55 51.14 -24.83
N GLU A 66 63.93 50.06 -24.35
CA GLU A 66 63.41 49.01 -25.23
C GLU A 66 62.41 49.59 -26.24
N ILE A 67 62.53 49.16 -27.51
CA ILE A 67 61.66 49.59 -28.61
C ILE A 67 60.70 48.45 -28.96
N PRO A 68 59.40 48.55 -28.59
CA PRO A 68 58.45 47.47 -28.82
C PRO A 68 58.28 47.03 -30.28
N TYR A 69 58.24 45.72 -30.47
CA TYR A 69 58.03 44.93 -31.68
C TYR A 69 59.03 45.15 -32.82
N ASP A 70 60.30 45.45 -32.52
CA ASP A 70 61.36 45.61 -33.53
C ASP A 70 62.24 44.35 -33.75
N GLY A 71 62.03 43.33 -32.92
CA GLY A 71 62.66 42.02 -32.89
C GLY A 71 64.05 42.01 -32.25
N ILE A 72 64.44 43.06 -31.54
CA ILE A 72 65.78 43.25 -30.97
C ILE A 72 65.64 43.63 -29.51
N ASN A 73 66.27 42.88 -28.60
CA ASN A 73 66.43 43.30 -27.21
C ASN A 73 67.38 44.51 -27.18
N ASN A 74 66.84 45.73 -27.19
CA ASN A 74 67.59 46.98 -27.31
C ASN A 74 68.25 47.36 -25.98
N ASP A 75 67.62 47.09 -24.84
CA ASP A 75 68.14 47.47 -23.52
C ASP A 75 68.97 46.36 -22.83
N CYS A 76 69.16 45.22 -23.50
CA CYS A 76 69.92 44.07 -23.03
C CYS A 76 69.43 43.49 -21.70
N ASP A 77 68.19 43.76 -21.29
CA ASP A 77 67.53 43.13 -20.15
C ASP A 77 66.57 42.05 -20.64
N ASP A 78 66.76 40.81 -20.18
CA ASP A 78 65.91 39.68 -20.58
C ASP A 78 64.50 39.79 -19.96
N ALA A 79 64.29 40.68 -18.98
CA ALA A 79 63.00 40.91 -18.33
C ALA A 79 62.11 41.95 -19.04
N THR A 80 62.64 42.67 -20.01
CA THR A 80 61.93 43.66 -20.84
C THR A 80 61.97 43.27 -22.31
N ARG A 81 62.17 41.98 -22.58
CA ARG A 81 62.36 41.44 -23.92
C ARG A 81 61.20 41.87 -24.81
N ASP A 82 61.53 42.34 -26.01
CA ASP A 82 60.63 42.85 -27.05
C ASP A 82 59.33 42.06 -27.35
N ASP A 83 59.24 40.81 -26.89
CA ASP A 83 58.13 39.88 -27.12
C ASP A 83 57.40 39.39 -25.86
N ASP A 84 57.65 39.94 -24.66
CA ASP A 84 56.93 39.68 -23.38
C ASP A 84 56.88 41.00 -22.57
N LEU A 85 55.94 41.88 -22.90
CA LEU A 85 55.97 43.28 -22.46
C LEU A 85 55.48 43.49 -21.02
N ASP A 86 54.73 42.53 -20.46
CA ASP A 86 54.19 42.59 -19.10
C ASP A 86 54.90 41.65 -18.10
N GLY A 87 55.77 40.76 -18.60
CA GLY A 87 56.71 39.95 -17.84
C GLY A 87 56.08 38.74 -17.16
N ASP A 88 54.98 38.21 -17.71
CA ASP A 88 54.28 37.05 -17.17
C ASP A 88 54.86 35.70 -17.65
N GLY A 89 55.77 35.76 -18.63
CA GLY A 89 56.48 34.62 -19.19
C GLY A 89 55.83 34.00 -20.43
N VAL A 90 54.73 34.56 -20.94
CA VAL A 90 54.10 34.22 -22.22
C VAL A 90 54.52 35.24 -23.27
N LEU A 91 54.88 34.78 -24.47
CA LEU A 91 55.27 35.68 -25.55
C LEU A 91 54.03 36.26 -26.25
N GLY A 92 54.06 37.52 -26.66
CA GLY A 92 52.92 38.26 -27.25
C GLY A 92 52.25 37.66 -28.50
N GLU A 93 52.80 36.60 -29.11
CA GLU A 93 52.09 35.82 -30.16
C GLU A 93 51.12 34.77 -29.58
N GLN A 94 51.24 34.45 -28.29
CA GLN A 94 50.45 33.47 -27.53
C GLN A 94 49.71 34.13 -26.35
N ASP A 95 49.99 35.39 -26.09
CA ASP A 95 49.36 36.20 -25.05
C ASP A 95 48.16 36.97 -25.61
N CYS A 96 46.98 36.86 -24.99
CA CYS A 96 45.78 37.57 -25.43
C CYS A 96 45.75 39.06 -25.00
N ASP A 97 46.63 39.50 -24.09
CA ASP A 97 46.93 40.90 -23.79
C ASP A 97 48.34 41.07 -23.21
N ASP A 98 49.34 41.07 -24.10
CA ASP A 98 50.79 41.28 -23.88
C ASP A 98 51.18 42.58 -23.14
N LEU A 99 50.21 43.35 -22.63
CA LEU A 99 50.42 44.52 -21.78
C LEU A 99 49.86 44.33 -20.36
N ASN A 100 49.32 43.16 -20.07
CA ASN A 100 48.59 42.83 -18.86
C ASN A 100 48.86 41.38 -18.41
N ALA A 101 49.84 41.24 -17.51
CA ALA A 101 50.30 39.97 -16.92
C ALA A 101 49.24 39.14 -16.15
N ALA A 102 48.00 39.59 -16.12
CA ALA A 102 46.84 38.90 -15.58
C ALA A 102 45.97 38.24 -16.66
N ARG A 103 46.33 38.37 -17.95
CA ARG A 103 45.57 37.82 -19.08
C ARG A 103 46.49 37.00 -19.97
N SER A 104 46.60 35.71 -19.71
CA SER A 104 47.43 34.82 -20.54
C SER A 104 46.99 33.37 -20.40
N PRO A 105 47.35 32.47 -21.34
CA PRO A 105 46.94 31.05 -21.30
C PRO A 105 47.40 30.23 -20.10
N ALA A 106 48.20 30.83 -19.21
CA ALA A 106 48.65 30.21 -17.98
C ALA A 106 47.88 30.72 -16.75
N LYS A 107 46.89 31.59 -16.93
CA LYS A 107 45.97 32.03 -15.88
C LYS A 107 44.74 31.13 -15.83
N GLU A 108 44.03 31.23 -14.74
CA GLU A 108 42.69 30.66 -14.59
C GLU A 108 41.70 31.80 -14.86
N GLU A 109 40.59 31.50 -15.52
CA GLU A 109 39.49 32.45 -15.73
C GLU A 109 38.97 32.98 -14.39
N ILE A 110 38.73 34.29 -14.30
CA ILE A 110 38.17 34.96 -13.12
C ILE A 110 36.71 35.32 -13.44
N PRO A 111 35.71 34.64 -12.84
CA PRO A 111 34.31 34.84 -13.19
C PRO A 111 33.82 36.28 -13.00
N TYR A 112 33.04 36.77 -13.97
CA TYR A 112 32.32 38.04 -14.04
C TYR A 112 33.19 39.31 -14.01
N ASP A 113 34.45 39.24 -14.44
CA ASP A 113 35.31 40.43 -14.51
C ASP A 113 35.22 41.16 -15.87
N GLY A 114 34.50 40.56 -16.84
CA GLY A 114 34.28 41.08 -18.18
C GLY A 114 35.45 40.84 -19.13
N VAL A 115 36.39 39.97 -18.75
CA VAL A 115 37.72 39.88 -19.34
C VAL A 115 38.22 38.44 -19.32
N ASP A 116 38.12 37.74 -20.45
CA ASP A 116 38.81 36.47 -20.75
C ASP A 116 40.28 36.48 -20.24
N ASN A 117 40.54 35.91 -19.07
CA ASN A 117 41.81 35.95 -18.36
C ASN A 117 42.75 34.82 -18.79
N ASP A 118 42.20 33.68 -19.20
CA ASP A 118 42.98 32.49 -19.60
C ASP A 118 43.08 32.29 -21.13
N CYS A 119 42.55 33.23 -21.91
CA CYS A 119 42.60 33.22 -23.37
C CYS A 119 41.94 31.98 -24.01
N ASP A 120 41.03 31.30 -23.31
CA ASP A 120 40.27 30.16 -23.80
C ASP A 120 38.80 30.55 -24.05
N GLU A 121 38.43 30.65 -25.34
CA GLU A 121 37.05 30.96 -25.74
C GLU A 121 36.03 29.87 -25.35
N SER A 122 36.47 28.74 -24.78
CA SER A 122 35.60 27.64 -24.30
C SER A 122 35.31 27.65 -22.80
N THR A 123 35.88 28.60 -22.05
CA THR A 123 35.56 28.89 -20.63
C THR A 123 34.97 30.29 -20.54
N PRO A 124 33.69 30.49 -20.93
CA PRO A 124 33.12 31.82 -21.04
C PRO A 124 32.93 32.47 -19.65
N ASP A 125 33.35 33.72 -19.52
CA ASP A 125 33.20 34.60 -18.33
C ASP A 125 31.75 34.79 -17.83
N GLU A 126 30.75 34.26 -18.53
CA GLU A 126 29.33 34.44 -18.24
C GLU A 126 28.52 33.12 -18.13
N ASP A 127 29.15 31.94 -18.12
CA ASP A 127 28.53 30.58 -18.04
C ASP A 127 29.41 29.70 -17.14
N LEU A 128 29.15 29.70 -15.83
CA LEU A 128 30.08 29.18 -14.80
C LEU A 128 29.91 27.68 -14.50
N ASP A 129 28.72 27.11 -14.69
CA ASP A 129 28.46 25.66 -14.55
C ASP A 129 28.57 24.87 -15.87
N GLY A 130 28.59 25.54 -17.02
CA GLY A 130 28.87 24.95 -18.32
C GLY A 130 27.68 24.24 -18.98
N ASP A 131 26.46 24.57 -18.57
CA ASP A 131 25.23 24.00 -19.13
C ASP A 131 24.82 24.61 -20.49
N GLY A 132 25.47 25.72 -20.87
CA GLY A 132 25.30 26.42 -22.13
C GLY A 132 24.30 27.59 -22.08
N TYR A 133 23.75 27.91 -20.92
CA TYR A 133 23.06 29.15 -20.60
C TYR A 133 24.04 30.12 -19.95
N THR A 134 23.74 31.42 -19.99
CA THR A 134 24.64 32.43 -19.42
C THR A 134 23.92 33.10 -18.25
N SER A 135 24.63 33.60 -17.24
CA SER A 135 24.11 34.38 -16.09
C SER A 135 23.11 35.50 -16.41
N ALA A 136 23.01 35.91 -17.67
CA ALA A 136 22.02 36.88 -18.14
C ALA A 136 20.62 36.29 -18.36
N ILE A 137 20.52 34.97 -18.52
CA ILE A 137 19.29 34.20 -18.74
C ILE A 137 19.16 33.05 -17.73
N ASP A 138 20.26 32.63 -17.12
CA ASP A 138 20.32 31.65 -16.06
C ASP A 138 20.03 32.26 -14.68
N CYS A 139 19.09 31.66 -13.95
CA CYS A 139 18.66 32.08 -12.63
C CYS A 139 19.55 31.56 -11.50
N ASP A 140 20.32 30.49 -11.72
CA ASP A 140 21.44 30.06 -10.89
C ASP A 140 22.59 29.50 -11.74
N ASP A 141 23.38 30.43 -12.29
CA ASP A 141 24.59 30.18 -13.12
C ASP A 141 25.73 29.45 -12.38
N THR A 142 25.47 28.86 -11.22
CA THR A 142 26.40 27.98 -10.48
C THR A 142 25.92 26.53 -10.41
N ASP A 143 24.71 26.25 -10.89
CA ASP A 143 24.06 24.95 -10.85
C ASP A 143 23.56 24.55 -12.25
N PRO A 144 24.22 23.56 -12.91
CA PRO A 144 23.86 23.18 -14.27
C PRO A 144 22.49 22.50 -14.40
N GLU A 145 21.79 22.24 -13.29
CA GLU A 145 20.42 21.71 -13.27
C GLU A 145 19.35 22.83 -13.19
N VAL A 146 19.76 24.08 -12.98
CA VAL A 146 18.87 25.25 -12.85
C VAL A 146 19.08 26.17 -14.05
N ASN A 147 18.24 26.09 -15.07
CA ASN A 147 18.37 26.92 -16.27
C ASN A 147 17.07 27.00 -17.08
N PRO A 148 16.95 27.95 -18.04
CA PRO A 148 15.76 28.11 -18.89
C PRO A 148 15.33 26.92 -19.75
N GLY A 149 16.10 25.83 -19.77
CA GLY A 149 15.78 24.59 -20.46
C GLY A 149 15.54 23.40 -19.54
N ALA A 150 15.69 23.56 -18.21
CA ALA A 150 15.31 22.58 -17.23
C ALA A 150 13.78 22.52 -17.08
N PRO A 151 13.20 21.41 -16.62
CA PRO A 151 11.83 21.36 -16.14
C PRO A 151 11.75 21.88 -14.68
N GLU A 152 10.73 22.67 -14.35
CA GLU A 152 10.43 23.04 -12.96
C GLU A 152 10.07 21.79 -12.14
N LEU A 153 10.71 21.62 -10.98
CA LEU A 153 10.45 20.54 -10.04
C LEU A 153 9.59 21.08 -8.90
N PRO A 154 8.37 20.55 -8.69
CA PRO A 154 7.50 21.05 -7.63
C PRO A 154 8.10 20.84 -6.23
N PHE A 155 7.96 21.85 -5.38
CA PHE A 155 8.28 21.89 -3.95
C PHE A 155 9.75 21.69 -3.57
N ASP A 156 10.70 21.86 -4.49
CA ASP A 156 12.13 21.81 -4.16
C ASP A 156 12.68 23.15 -3.65
N GLY A 157 11.88 24.23 -3.76
CA GLY A 157 12.22 25.55 -3.28
C GLY A 157 13.12 26.33 -4.25
N VAL A 158 13.31 25.83 -5.47
CA VAL A 158 14.21 26.35 -6.50
C VAL A 158 13.40 26.55 -7.79
N ASN A 159 13.54 27.71 -8.41
CA ASN A 159 12.97 27.93 -9.73
C ASN A 159 13.90 27.31 -10.79
N ASN A 160 13.78 26.00 -11.02
CA ASN A 160 14.70 25.24 -11.85
C ASN A 160 14.68 25.72 -13.31
N ASP A 161 13.52 26.14 -13.85
CA ASP A 161 13.39 26.50 -15.26
C ASP A 161 13.50 28.00 -15.57
N CYS A 162 13.83 28.81 -14.57
CA CYS A 162 13.99 30.26 -14.68
C CYS A 162 12.76 30.99 -15.28
N ASP A 163 11.58 30.39 -15.26
CA ASP A 163 10.32 30.98 -15.67
C ASP A 163 9.45 31.25 -14.44
N GLU A 164 9.12 32.52 -14.20
CA GLU A 164 8.27 32.92 -13.07
C GLU A 164 6.77 32.56 -13.28
N THR A 165 6.43 31.85 -14.36
CA THR A 165 5.06 31.40 -14.68
C THR A 165 4.82 29.92 -14.46
N THR A 166 5.88 29.14 -14.31
CA THR A 166 5.90 27.78 -13.77
C THR A 166 6.23 27.94 -12.30
N LEU A 167 5.22 27.72 -11.46
CA LEU A 167 5.35 27.97 -10.04
C LEU A 167 5.94 26.71 -9.38
N ASP A 168 6.99 26.90 -8.58
CA ASP A 168 7.58 25.85 -7.71
C ASP A 168 6.53 25.27 -6.75
N ASP A 169 5.48 26.04 -6.45
CA ASP A 169 4.33 25.63 -5.64
C ASP A 169 3.08 25.29 -6.46
N ASP A 170 3.17 24.84 -7.72
CA ASP A 170 2.02 24.42 -8.55
C ASP A 170 2.15 22.91 -8.86
N GLY A 171 1.65 22.09 -7.94
CA GLY A 171 1.85 20.64 -7.93
C GLY A 171 1.18 19.89 -9.07
N ASP A 172 0.07 20.41 -9.61
CA ASP A 172 -0.72 19.80 -10.68
C ASP A 172 -0.60 20.46 -12.06
N GLN A 173 0.09 21.61 -12.12
CA GLN A 173 0.44 22.36 -13.33
C GLN A 173 -0.76 23.02 -14.04
N ASP A 174 -1.77 23.43 -13.28
CA ASP A 174 -2.94 24.12 -13.81
C ASP A 174 -2.71 25.65 -13.98
N GLY A 175 -1.67 26.18 -13.33
CA GLY A 175 -1.23 27.57 -13.38
C GLY A 175 -1.60 28.41 -12.16
N TYR A 176 -2.15 27.82 -11.11
CA TYR A 176 -2.28 28.38 -9.76
C TYR A 176 -1.31 27.64 -8.83
N GLY A 177 -0.83 28.32 -7.79
CA GLY A 177 0.08 27.69 -6.82
C GLY A 177 -0.63 27.47 -5.50
N ALA A 178 -0.09 26.58 -4.65
CA ALA A 178 -0.62 26.05 -3.39
C ALA A 178 -1.19 27.05 -2.38
N SER A 179 -0.93 28.33 -2.56
CA SER A 179 -1.49 29.39 -1.71
C SER A 179 -2.74 30.07 -2.28
N ASP A 180 -2.95 29.98 -3.59
CA ASP A 180 -4.13 30.41 -4.30
C ASP A 180 -5.00 29.20 -4.71
N ASP A 181 -4.41 28.00 -4.88
CA ASP A 181 -5.12 26.74 -5.12
C ASP A 181 -5.56 26.05 -3.82
N CYS A 182 -6.80 25.56 -3.79
CA CYS A 182 -7.37 24.85 -2.64
C CYS A 182 -7.10 23.34 -2.67
N ASP A 183 -6.74 22.77 -3.84
CA ASP A 183 -6.15 21.44 -3.96
C ASP A 183 -5.08 21.42 -5.05
N ASP A 184 -3.85 21.79 -4.66
CA ASP A 184 -2.68 21.93 -5.53
C ASP A 184 -2.12 20.61 -6.12
N GLN A 185 -2.90 19.53 -6.04
CA GLN A 185 -2.61 18.24 -6.64
C GLN A 185 -3.69 17.79 -7.64
N ASP A 186 -4.76 18.55 -7.80
CA ASP A 186 -5.85 18.26 -8.74
C ASP A 186 -6.04 19.41 -9.75
N PRO A 187 -5.63 19.24 -11.03
CA PRO A 187 -5.67 20.32 -12.02
C PRO A 187 -7.09 20.71 -12.48
N ASP A 188 -8.13 20.03 -11.98
CA ASP A 188 -9.53 20.42 -12.19
C ASP A 188 -10.09 21.28 -11.02
N VAL A 189 -9.32 21.47 -9.93
CA VAL A 189 -9.64 22.33 -8.77
C VAL A 189 -8.77 23.58 -8.84
N TYR A 190 -9.39 24.76 -8.97
CA TYR A 190 -8.64 26.03 -8.98
C TYR A 190 -9.56 27.25 -8.88
N PRO A 191 -9.03 28.42 -8.46
CA PRO A 191 -9.79 29.67 -8.41
C PRO A 191 -10.54 30.04 -9.69
N GLY A 192 -11.87 29.90 -9.65
CA GLY A 192 -12.77 30.21 -10.75
C GLY A 192 -12.97 29.08 -11.77
N ALA A 193 -12.73 27.83 -11.40
CA ALA A 193 -13.30 26.66 -12.05
C ALA A 193 -14.85 26.69 -12.03
N ASP A 194 -15.50 25.71 -12.67
CA ASP A 194 -16.96 25.54 -12.57
C ASP A 194 -17.23 24.59 -11.39
N GLU A 195 -17.92 25.04 -10.34
CA GLU A 195 -18.33 24.18 -9.22
C GLU A 195 -19.19 23.00 -9.72
N LEU A 196 -18.81 21.77 -9.36
CA LEU A 196 -19.55 20.57 -9.73
C LEU A 196 -20.40 20.14 -8.53
N PRO A 197 -21.72 19.93 -8.68
CA PRO A 197 -22.55 19.58 -7.53
C PRO A 197 -22.34 18.15 -7.03
N TYR A 198 -22.27 18.01 -5.72
CA TYR A 198 -22.23 16.78 -4.91
C TYR A 198 -21.02 15.88 -5.16
N ASP A 199 -19.86 16.45 -5.48
CA ASP A 199 -18.61 15.69 -5.55
C ASP A 199 -17.73 15.82 -4.30
N GLY A 200 -18.15 16.65 -3.33
CA GLY A 200 -17.47 16.84 -2.05
C GLY A 200 -16.21 17.72 -2.15
N VAL A 201 -15.98 18.37 -3.30
CA VAL A 201 -14.76 19.13 -3.58
C VAL A 201 -15.14 20.57 -3.90
N ASN A 202 -14.47 21.52 -3.24
CA ASN A 202 -14.62 22.94 -3.55
C ASN A 202 -13.83 23.26 -4.83
N ASN A 203 -14.42 22.99 -5.98
CA ASN A 203 -13.72 22.98 -7.27
C ASN A 203 -13.24 24.37 -7.68
N ASP A 204 -13.98 25.43 -7.33
CA ASP A 204 -13.65 26.80 -7.74
C ASP A 204 -12.92 27.65 -6.68
N CYS A 205 -12.58 27.04 -5.53
CA CYS A 205 -11.92 27.63 -4.38
C CYS A 205 -12.64 28.89 -3.82
N ASP A 206 -13.95 29.03 -4.05
CA ASP A 206 -14.79 30.10 -3.52
C ASP A 206 -15.75 29.54 -2.47
N GLU A 207 -15.45 29.76 -1.18
CA GLU A 207 -16.32 29.40 -0.05
C GLU A 207 -17.74 30.02 -0.11
N THR A 208 -18.04 30.89 -1.09
CA THR A 208 -19.36 31.48 -1.31
C THR A 208 -20.19 30.82 -2.40
N THR A 209 -19.66 29.79 -3.04
CA THR A 209 -20.36 28.84 -3.91
C THR A 209 -20.20 27.43 -3.33
N PRO A 210 -20.77 27.16 -2.15
CA PRO A 210 -20.64 25.85 -1.52
C PRO A 210 -21.22 24.74 -2.41
N ASP A 211 -20.59 23.56 -2.38
CA ASP A 211 -21.02 22.33 -3.06
C ASP A 211 -22.48 21.92 -2.73
N ASP A 212 -23.04 22.47 -1.64
CA ASP A 212 -24.32 22.11 -1.04
C ASP A 212 -25.44 23.18 -1.10
N ASP A 213 -25.29 24.32 -1.82
CA ASP A 213 -26.32 25.39 -1.98
C ASP A 213 -26.81 25.50 -3.45
N LEU A 214 -27.77 24.65 -3.83
CA LEU A 214 -28.20 24.47 -5.23
C LEU A 214 -29.02 25.64 -5.78
N ASP A 215 -29.73 26.39 -4.94
CA ASP A 215 -30.59 27.50 -5.35
C ASP A 215 -30.04 28.91 -5.12
N GLY A 216 -28.94 29.02 -4.36
CA GLY A 216 -28.13 30.21 -4.16
C GLY A 216 -28.74 31.23 -3.20
N ASP A 217 -29.48 30.77 -2.19
CA ASP A 217 -30.07 31.64 -1.17
C ASP A 217 -29.18 31.82 0.09
N GLY A 218 -28.11 31.04 0.19
CA GLY A 218 -27.09 31.10 1.22
C GLY A 218 -27.25 30.09 2.36
N PHE A 219 -28.13 29.10 2.22
CA PHE A 219 -28.28 27.94 3.11
C PHE A 219 -28.05 26.66 2.30
N GLY A 220 -27.14 25.79 2.76
CA GLY A 220 -26.91 24.49 2.12
C GLY A 220 -27.84 23.40 2.65
N ILE A 221 -27.88 22.23 2.00
CA ILE A 221 -28.83 21.13 2.27
C ILE A 221 -28.95 20.71 3.74
N ASP A 222 -27.87 20.83 4.53
CA ASP A 222 -27.86 20.49 5.96
C ASP A 222 -28.71 21.45 6.82
N THR A 223 -28.99 22.65 6.28
CA THR A 223 -29.79 23.66 6.95
C THR A 223 -31.04 24.05 6.16
N ASP A 224 -31.05 23.85 4.84
CA ASP A 224 -32.18 24.13 3.96
C ASP A 224 -33.03 22.89 3.70
N CYS A 225 -34.28 22.93 4.18
CA CYS A 225 -35.23 21.84 4.02
C CYS A 225 -35.82 21.70 2.59
N ASP A 226 -35.50 22.60 1.66
CA ASP A 226 -35.79 22.49 0.22
C ASP A 226 -34.75 23.28 -0.61
N ASP A 227 -33.53 22.74 -0.70
CA ASP A 227 -32.33 23.29 -1.40
C ASP A 227 -32.51 23.57 -2.92
N ASP A 228 -33.66 23.18 -3.49
CA ASP A 228 -34.06 23.49 -4.87
C ASP A 228 -34.93 24.78 -4.96
N ASN A 229 -35.24 25.43 -3.83
CA ASN A 229 -36.29 26.44 -3.70
C ASN A 229 -35.96 27.60 -2.73
N PRO A 230 -35.53 28.78 -3.25
CA PRO A 230 -34.94 29.87 -2.46
C PRO A 230 -35.96 30.71 -1.66
N GLU A 231 -37.19 30.20 -1.50
CA GLU A 231 -38.25 30.76 -0.66
C GLU A 231 -38.55 29.88 0.58
N VAL A 232 -37.86 28.75 0.72
CA VAL A 232 -37.83 27.85 1.88
C VAL A 232 -36.40 27.89 2.41
N ASN A 233 -36.21 28.20 3.68
CA ASN A 233 -34.88 28.25 4.35
C ASN A 233 -35.09 28.64 5.82
N PRO A 234 -34.14 28.36 6.73
CA PRO A 234 -34.22 28.71 8.16
C PRO A 234 -34.52 30.17 8.50
N ASP A 235 -34.14 31.10 7.60
CA ASP A 235 -34.35 32.53 7.78
C ASP A 235 -35.69 33.02 7.21
N ALA A 236 -36.46 32.14 6.58
CA ALA A 236 -37.79 32.43 6.10
C ALA A 236 -38.76 32.62 7.27
N THR A 237 -40.05 32.76 6.98
CA THR A 237 -41.07 32.94 8.02
C THR A 237 -42.20 31.99 7.74
N GLU A 238 -42.53 31.13 8.70
CA GLU A 238 -43.56 30.11 8.53
C GLU A 238 -44.91 30.67 8.06
N ILE A 239 -45.40 30.15 6.92
CA ILE A 239 -46.65 30.55 6.30
C ILE A 239 -47.71 29.47 6.53
N LEU A 240 -48.26 29.48 7.75
CA LEU A 240 -49.37 28.62 8.18
C LEU A 240 -50.41 28.31 7.07
N ASN A 241 -50.64 27.01 6.85
CA ASN A 241 -51.63 26.37 5.96
C ASN A 241 -51.34 26.46 4.45
N ASP A 242 -50.10 26.61 4.02
CA ASP A 242 -49.73 26.45 2.61
C ASP A 242 -49.08 25.09 2.28
N GLY A 243 -48.79 24.29 3.31
CA GLY A 243 -48.30 22.92 3.19
C GLY A 243 -46.81 22.81 2.93
N LEU A 244 -46.04 23.86 3.21
CA LEU A 244 -44.57 23.86 3.23
C LEU A 244 -44.12 24.23 4.65
N ASN A 245 -43.03 23.64 5.13
CA ASN A 245 -42.31 24.14 6.30
C ASN A 245 -41.36 25.23 5.78
N ASN A 246 -41.82 26.48 5.76
CA ASN A 246 -41.09 27.54 5.06
C ASN A 246 -39.80 27.92 5.78
N ASP A 247 -39.79 27.90 7.12
CA ASP A 247 -38.65 28.32 7.93
C ASP A 247 -37.86 27.16 8.53
N CYS A 248 -38.07 25.94 8.02
CA CYS A 248 -37.35 24.72 8.40
C CYS A 248 -37.30 24.49 9.92
N ASP A 249 -38.31 24.99 10.65
CA ASP A 249 -38.46 24.84 12.10
C ASP A 249 -39.60 23.87 12.41
N ASP A 250 -39.24 22.61 12.65
CA ASP A 250 -40.17 21.54 13.01
C ASP A 250 -40.90 21.77 14.34
N ALA A 251 -40.48 22.76 15.15
CA ALA A 251 -41.23 23.20 16.33
C ALA A 251 -42.40 24.14 15.98
N THR A 252 -42.52 24.56 14.72
CA THR A 252 -43.67 25.32 14.20
C THR A 252 -44.44 24.59 13.09
N PRO A 253 -44.83 23.31 13.29
CA PRO A 253 -45.43 22.51 12.22
C PRO A 253 -46.83 23.01 11.84
N ASP A 254 -47.19 22.83 10.56
CA ASP A 254 -48.48 23.23 9.97
C ASP A 254 -49.66 22.31 10.39
N ASP A 255 -49.78 21.94 11.67
CA ASP A 255 -50.76 20.94 12.14
C ASP A 255 -51.68 21.35 13.32
N GLY A 256 -51.27 22.30 14.16
CA GLY A 256 -52.16 23.07 15.03
C GLY A 256 -52.83 22.35 16.22
N LEU A 257 -52.09 21.61 17.05
CA LEU A 257 -52.61 21.04 18.32
C LEU A 257 -51.61 21.16 19.50
N GLY A 258 -52.10 21.51 20.69
CA GLY A 258 -51.33 21.52 21.95
C GLY A 258 -52.18 22.03 23.15
N ASP A 259 -52.57 21.13 24.06
CA ASP A 259 -53.24 21.43 25.34
C ASP A 259 -52.54 20.63 26.48
N ASP A 260 -51.90 21.31 27.44
CA ASP A 260 -51.36 20.81 28.74
C ASP A 260 -52.50 20.75 29.79
N LEU A 261 -52.80 19.55 30.31
CA LEU A 261 -54.06 19.24 31.01
C LEU A 261 -54.03 19.42 32.54
N ASP A 262 -52.92 19.14 33.21
CA ASP A 262 -52.77 19.22 34.66
C ASP A 262 -51.94 20.43 35.13
N GLY A 263 -51.17 21.03 34.22
CA GLY A 263 -50.54 22.35 34.36
C GLY A 263 -49.10 22.33 34.89
N ASP A 264 -48.38 21.22 34.75
CA ASP A 264 -46.96 21.10 35.10
C ASP A 264 -46.02 21.69 34.01
N GLY A 265 -46.53 21.84 32.79
CA GLY A 265 -45.82 22.41 31.65
C GLY A 265 -45.44 21.40 30.56
N SER A 266 -45.82 20.13 30.69
CA SER A 266 -45.64 19.09 29.68
C SER A 266 -46.92 18.89 28.84
N PRO A 267 -46.83 18.67 27.51
CA PRO A 267 -48.00 18.36 26.67
C PRO A 267 -48.42 16.89 26.82
N SER A 268 -49.72 16.61 26.64
CA SER A 268 -50.33 15.29 26.90
C SER A 268 -49.78 14.10 26.10
N ASP A 269 -48.97 14.33 25.08
CA ASP A 269 -48.26 13.29 24.32
C ASP A 269 -46.88 12.95 24.89
N GLU A 270 -46.33 13.77 25.77
CA GLU A 270 -45.06 13.56 26.46
C GLU A 270 -45.25 13.25 27.97
N ASP A 271 -46.43 13.49 28.53
CA ASP A 271 -46.77 13.26 29.94
C ASP A 271 -47.28 11.82 30.19
N CYS A 272 -46.62 11.08 31.09
CA CYS A 272 -46.99 9.70 31.44
C CYS A 272 -48.19 9.58 32.40
N ASP A 273 -48.60 10.66 33.09
CA ASP A 273 -49.85 10.73 33.85
C ASP A 273 -50.48 12.14 33.79
N ASP A 274 -51.19 12.42 32.68
CA ASP A 274 -52.03 13.60 32.34
C ASP A 274 -52.95 14.20 33.45
N ASP A 275 -53.05 13.58 34.62
CA ASP A 275 -53.85 13.97 35.77
C ASP A 275 -52.99 14.25 37.05
N ASP A 276 -51.65 14.13 37.01
CA ASP A 276 -50.72 14.20 38.17
C ASP A 276 -49.50 15.13 37.94
N ASP A 277 -49.55 16.34 38.50
CA ASP A 277 -48.55 17.42 38.29
C ASP A 277 -47.15 17.18 38.90
N GLU A 278 -46.90 15.96 39.39
CA GLU A 278 -45.64 15.45 39.91
C GLU A 278 -45.07 14.32 39.02
N SER A 279 -45.70 14.01 37.87
CA SER A 279 -45.29 12.99 36.91
C SER A 279 -45.09 13.59 35.52
N TYR A 280 -43.85 13.91 35.13
CA TYR A 280 -43.54 14.50 33.82
C TYR A 280 -42.08 14.25 33.41
N PRO A 281 -41.75 14.28 32.10
CA PRO A 281 -40.39 14.18 31.59
C PRO A 281 -39.38 15.04 32.36
N GLY A 282 -38.47 14.38 33.09
CA GLY A 282 -37.41 15.02 33.88
C GLY A 282 -37.82 15.55 35.26
N ALA A 283 -38.87 14.99 35.88
CA ALA A 283 -39.13 15.17 37.31
C ALA A 283 -38.05 14.48 38.18
N ASP A 284 -37.99 14.79 39.48
CA ASP A 284 -37.13 14.04 40.42
C ASP A 284 -37.92 12.82 40.95
N GLU A 285 -37.33 11.63 40.93
CA GLU A 285 -37.95 10.42 41.48
C GLU A 285 -38.22 10.47 42.98
N LEU A 286 -39.34 9.87 43.39
CA LEU A 286 -39.76 9.74 44.78
C LEU A 286 -39.95 8.27 45.11
N PRO A 287 -39.48 7.77 46.28
CA PRO A 287 -39.56 6.36 46.63
C PRO A 287 -40.99 5.97 47.07
N ASP A 288 -41.91 5.95 46.12
CA ASP A 288 -43.35 5.77 46.29
C ASP A 288 -43.97 4.71 45.37
N GLY A 289 -43.16 4.10 44.50
CA GLY A 289 -43.50 3.01 43.59
C GLY A 289 -44.19 3.47 42.32
N LYS A 290 -43.91 4.70 41.88
CA LYS A 290 -44.35 5.28 40.61
C LYS A 290 -43.13 5.66 39.78
N ASN A 291 -43.38 5.86 38.49
CA ASN A 291 -42.46 6.52 37.59
C ASN A 291 -42.87 8.01 37.56
N ASN A 292 -42.06 8.87 38.17
CA ASN A 292 -42.29 10.30 38.27
C ASN A 292 -41.68 11.05 37.09
N ASP A 293 -40.60 10.58 36.48
CA ASP A 293 -39.91 11.30 35.40
C ASP A 293 -40.22 10.82 33.97
N CYS A 294 -41.10 9.81 33.86
CA CYS A 294 -41.60 9.21 32.63
C CYS A 294 -40.57 8.43 31.79
N ASP A 295 -39.52 7.88 32.40
CA ASP A 295 -38.44 7.15 31.70
C ASP A 295 -38.59 5.60 31.64
N ASP A 296 -39.71 5.08 32.17
CA ASP A 296 -40.09 3.67 32.36
C ASP A 296 -39.36 2.91 33.47
N GLN A 297 -38.54 3.60 34.26
CA GLN A 297 -37.98 3.15 35.53
C GLN A 297 -38.86 3.59 36.71
N ILE A 298 -38.68 2.97 37.87
CA ILE A 298 -39.52 3.24 39.06
C ILE A 298 -38.60 3.41 40.26
N ASP A 299 -38.67 4.57 40.92
CA ASP A 299 -37.91 4.93 42.11
C ASP A 299 -36.37 4.89 41.92
N GLU A 300 -35.84 5.01 40.70
CA GLU A 300 -34.41 5.03 40.39
C GLU A 300 -33.70 6.26 40.99
N GLY A 301 -32.44 6.10 41.37
CA GLY A 301 -31.70 7.12 42.11
C GLY A 301 -32.22 7.32 43.54
N THR A 302 -32.96 6.34 44.07
CA THR A 302 -33.40 6.28 45.46
C THR A 302 -32.91 5.00 46.13
N THR A 303 -32.72 5.05 47.45
CA THR A 303 -32.28 3.88 48.27
C THR A 303 -33.33 2.74 48.37
N ALA A 304 -34.32 2.71 47.48
CA ALA A 304 -35.42 1.77 47.44
C ALA A 304 -35.42 0.91 46.16
N ALA A 305 -34.60 1.25 45.17
CA ALA A 305 -34.36 0.49 43.94
C ALA A 305 -32.92 -0.06 43.91
N ASP A 306 -32.72 -1.13 43.15
CA ASP A 306 -31.42 -1.74 42.81
C ASP A 306 -30.78 -0.94 41.67
N ASP A 307 -30.15 0.19 42.01
CA ASP A 307 -29.64 1.17 41.05
C ASP A 307 -28.44 0.64 40.22
N ASP A 308 -27.68 -0.33 40.76
CA ASP A 308 -26.53 -0.94 40.09
C ASP A 308 -26.78 -2.33 39.46
N GLY A 309 -27.95 -2.93 39.74
CA GLY A 309 -28.43 -4.16 39.13
C GLY A 309 -27.85 -5.47 39.69
N ASP A 310 -27.22 -5.46 40.87
CA ASP A 310 -26.60 -6.64 41.50
C ASP A 310 -27.62 -7.59 42.16
N GLY A 311 -28.86 -7.16 42.31
CA GLY A 311 -29.96 -7.89 42.93
C GLY A 311 -30.18 -7.57 44.41
N PHE A 312 -29.53 -6.54 44.97
CA PHE A 312 -29.66 -6.04 46.32
C PHE A 312 -30.03 -4.54 46.35
N CYS A 313 -30.60 -4.08 47.47
CA CYS A 313 -30.81 -2.65 47.71
C CYS A 313 -30.35 -2.22 49.13
N GLU A 314 -30.07 -0.94 49.38
CA GLU A 314 -29.68 -0.36 50.70
C GLU A 314 -30.81 -0.45 51.74
N GLY A 315 -32.03 -0.81 51.33
CA GLY A 315 -33.19 -0.94 52.19
C GLY A 315 -32.94 -1.90 53.37
N TRP A 316 -33.00 -1.44 54.63
CA TRP A 316 -32.78 -2.31 55.79
C TRP A 316 -34.01 -3.13 56.21
N GLU A 317 -33.84 -4.44 56.38
CA GLU A 317 -34.89 -5.35 56.84
C GLU A 317 -35.40 -5.00 58.27
N ILE A 318 -36.60 -4.41 58.39
CA ILE A 318 -37.36 -4.37 59.67
C ILE A 318 -38.85 -4.71 59.46
N ALA A 319 -39.22 -5.89 59.96
CA ALA A 319 -40.49 -6.47 60.44
C ALA A 319 -41.84 -5.68 60.52
N ASP A 320 -42.06 -4.54 59.87
CA ASP A 320 -43.34 -3.80 59.84
C ASP A 320 -43.50 -2.99 58.53
N ASP A 321 -43.56 -3.68 57.38
CA ASP A 321 -44.34 -3.34 56.16
C ASP A 321 -44.37 -1.86 55.73
N THR A 322 -43.23 -1.15 55.70
CA THR A 322 -43.19 0.21 55.11
C THR A 322 -41.95 0.64 54.32
N TYR A 323 -40.88 -0.16 54.20
CA TYR A 323 -39.82 0.05 53.19
C TYR A 323 -39.09 -1.29 52.99
N ALA A 324 -39.40 -1.97 51.90
CA ALA A 324 -38.66 -3.10 51.32
C ALA A 324 -38.38 -2.67 49.87
N CYS A 325 -37.29 -3.16 49.26
CA CYS A 325 -36.91 -2.79 47.89
C CYS A 325 -38.15 -2.84 46.97
N SER A 326 -38.50 -1.71 46.34
CA SER A 326 -39.78 -1.49 45.66
C SER A 326 -39.87 -2.28 44.35
N ASP A 327 -38.73 -2.56 43.75
CA ASP A 327 -38.48 -3.37 42.55
C ASP A 327 -38.49 -4.89 42.79
N GLY A 328 -38.31 -5.33 44.04
CA GLY A 328 -38.24 -6.74 44.43
C GLY A 328 -36.84 -7.32 44.67
N SER A 329 -35.78 -6.50 44.70
CA SER A 329 -34.41 -6.90 45.06
C SER A 329 -34.25 -7.24 46.56
N ASN A 330 -33.08 -7.78 46.95
CA ASN A 330 -32.84 -8.24 48.33
C ASN A 330 -32.26 -7.12 49.22
N PRO A 331 -32.79 -6.92 50.43
CA PRO A 331 -32.24 -5.90 51.33
C PRO A 331 -30.87 -6.31 51.88
N GLY A 332 -29.91 -5.37 51.95
CA GLY A 332 -28.66 -5.57 52.68
C GLY A 332 -27.39 -5.06 52.02
N ASP A 333 -27.51 -4.29 50.95
CA ASP A 333 -26.36 -3.64 50.32
C ASP A 333 -25.69 -2.65 51.29
N CYS A 334 -24.36 -2.53 51.16
CA CYS A 334 -23.60 -1.50 51.84
C CYS A 334 -23.31 -0.25 50.97
N ASP A 335 -23.56 -0.28 49.65
CA ASP A 335 -23.53 0.85 48.71
C ASP A 335 -24.36 0.55 47.43
N ASP A 336 -25.54 1.16 47.24
CA ASP A 336 -26.48 0.91 46.11
C ASP A 336 -26.01 1.38 44.73
N GLU A 337 -24.89 2.11 44.67
CA GLU A 337 -24.31 2.60 43.42
C GLU A 337 -23.11 1.75 42.97
N ASP A 338 -22.74 0.68 43.71
CA ASP A 338 -21.57 -0.14 43.47
C ASP A 338 -21.86 -1.64 43.61
N SER A 339 -22.17 -2.28 42.47
CA SER A 339 -22.53 -3.69 42.35
C SER A 339 -21.48 -4.69 42.88
N ALA A 340 -20.28 -4.22 43.25
CA ALA A 340 -19.24 -5.03 43.87
C ALA A 340 -19.39 -5.14 45.41
N LEU A 341 -20.16 -4.26 46.06
CA LEU A 341 -20.25 -4.16 47.53
C LEU A 341 -21.38 -4.99 48.13
N THR A 342 -21.42 -6.27 47.77
CA THR A 342 -22.50 -7.17 48.18
C THR A 342 -22.26 -7.85 49.55
N PRO A 343 -23.32 -8.29 50.23
CA PRO A 343 -23.21 -9.12 51.44
C PRO A 343 -22.91 -10.60 51.15
N ALA A 344 -22.59 -11.00 49.91
CA ALA A 344 -22.42 -12.39 49.49
C ALA A 344 -20.93 -12.76 49.28
N ASP A 345 -20.41 -13.64 50.16
CA ASP A 345 -19.12 -14.35 50.00
C ASP A 345 -19.15 -15.27 48.75
N LEU A 346 -18.65 -14.76 47.61
CA LEU A 346 -18.82 -15.32 46.27
C LEU A 346 -17.75 -16.38 45.95
N ASP A 347 -16.51 -16.17 46.37
CA ASP A 347 -15.40 -17.10 46.15
C ASP A 347 -15.26 -18.18 47.26
N GLY A 348 -15.93 -18.00 48.39
CA GLY A 348 -16.03 -18.97 49.49
C GLY A 348 -14.84 -18.98 50.45
N ASP A 349 -14.06 -17.90 50.54
CA ASP A 349 -12.93 -17.77 51.45
C ASP A 349 -13.34 -17.41 52.90
N GLY A 350 -14.57 -16.93 53.08
CA GLY A 350 -15.18 -16.63 54.36
C GLY A 350 -15.21 -15.14 54.76
N ALA A 351 -14.86 -14.21 53.88
CA ALA A 351 -15.19 -12.78 53.96
C ALA A 351 -16.07 -12.37 52.77
N SER A 352 -16.77 -11.24 52.86
CA SER A 352 -17.43 -10.61 51.72
C SER A 352 -16.96 -9.17 51.59
N THR A 353 -17.24 -8.48 50.49
CA THR A 353 -16.83 -7.09 50.28
C THR A 353 -17.41 -6.13 51.34
N CYS A 354 -18.66 -6.33 51.79
CA CYS A 354 -19.17 -5.58 52.97
C CYS A 354 -18.43 -5.89 54.30
N GLU A 355 -17.69 -7.00 54.38
CA GLU A 355 -16.86 -7.37 55.54
C GLU A 355 -15.36 -6.99 55.37
N GLY A 356 -15.01 -6.29 54.28
CA GLY A 356 -13.67 -5.76 54.02
C GLY A 356 -12.76 -6.69 53.23
N ASP A 357 -13.35 -7.63 52.48
CA ASP A 357 -12.67 -8.27 51.36
C ASP A 357 -12.42 -7.25 50.24
N CYS A 358 -11.27 -7.32 49.59
CA CYS A 358 -10.91 -6.40 48.51
C CYS A 358 -11.29 -6.93 47.11
N ASP A 359 -11.58 -8.23 46.95
CA ASP A 359 -12.11 -8.80 45.70
C ASP A 359 -12.85 -10.14 45.97
N ASP A 360 -14.19 -10.08 46.05
CA ASP A 360 -15.08 -11.23 46.33
C ASP A 360 -15.09 -12.30 45.21
N SER A 361 -14.45 -12.04 44.08
CA SER A 361 -14.32 -13.00 42.99
C SER A 361 -13.03 -13.83 43.08
N SER A 362 -12.12 -13.47 44.01
CA SER A 362 -10.77 -13.98 44.10
C SER A 362 -10.37 -14.34 45.54
N ALA A 363 -10.45 -15.63 45.86
CA ALA A 363 -10.08 -16.16 47.18
C ALA A 363 -8.58 -15.97 47.56
N ALA A 364 -7.80 -15.33 46.70
CA ALA A 364 -6.40 -14.97 46.90
C ALA A 364 -6.21 -13.51 47.35
N LEU A 365 -7.16 -12.61 47.06
CA LEU A 365 -7.10 -11.19 47.42
C LEU A 365 -7.96 -10.94 48.65
N ASN A 366 -7.44 -11.31 49.81
CA ASN A 366 -8.19 -11.23 51.05
C ASN A 366 -7.34 -10.69 52.20
N ILE A 367 -7.98 -10.59 53.36
CA ILE A 367 -7.36 -10.08 54.59
C ILE A 367 -6.48 -11.11 55.31
N GLN A 368 -6.11 -12.22 54.66
CA GLN A 368 -5.29 -13.29 55.25
C GLN A 368 -3.82 -13.11 54.89
N ASP A 369 -2.97 -13.01 55.91
CA ASP A 369 -1.50 -12.95 55.78
C ASP A 369 -0.95 -14.39 55.84
N ALA A 370 -0.80 -15.04 54.68
CA ALA A 370 -0.52 -16.48 54.59
C ALA A 370 0.96 -16.81 54.79
N ASP A 371 1.88 -15.93 54.40
CA ASP A 371 3.32 -16.10 54.58
C ASP A 371 3.87 -15.52 55.90
N GLN A 372 3.06 -14.75 56.63
CA GLN A 372 3.31 -14.13 57.94
C GLN A 372 4.36 -13.01 57.94
N ASP A 373 4.49 -12.30 56.83
CA ASP A 373 5.36 -11.13 56.70
C ASP A 373 4.74 -9.83 57.26
N THR A 374 3.44 -9.87 57.59
CA THR A 374 2.60 -8.79 58.15
C THR A 374 1.95 -7.82 57.15
N VAL A 375 2.06 -8.08 55.85
CA VAL A 375 1.34 -7.41 54.76
C VAL A 375 0.34 -8.42 54.18
N THR A 376 -0.90 -8.01 53.93
CA THR A 376 -1.91 -8.88 53.30
C THR A 376 -2.02 -8.58 51.81
N THR A 377 -2.65 -9.44 51.02
CA THR A 377 -2.89 -9.17 49.60
C THR A 377 -3.77 -7.93 49.37
N CYS A 378 -4.69 -7.59 50.30
CA CYS A 378 -5.39 -6.30 50.29
C CYS A 378 -4.54 -5.08 50.70
N GLU A 379 -3.30 -5.28 51.18
CA GLU A 379 -2.33 -4.23 51.50
C GLU A 379 -1.16 -4.21 50.51
N ASN A 380 -1.39 -4.72 49.29
CA ASN A 380 -0.46 -4.79 48.15
C ASN A 380 0.77 -5.67 48.38
N ASP A 381 0.60 -6.80 49.05
CA ASP A 381 1.52 -7.92 48.90
C ASP A 381 1.29 -8.57 47.52
N CYS A 382 2.33 -8.54 46.68
CA CYS A 382 2.27 -9.04 45.31
C CYS A 382 2.40 -10.58 45.25
N ASN A 383 2.84 -11.25 46.32
CA ASN A 383 2.97 -12.71 46.37
C ASN A 383 2.92 -13.27 47.81
N ASP A 384 1.71 -13.61 48.28
CA ASP A 384 1.41 -14.21 49.59
C ASP A 384 1.95 -15.65 49.80
N GLY A 385 2.83 -16.11 48.92
CA GLY A 385 3.61 -17.34 49.04
C GLY A 385 5.11 -17.11 49.28
N ASP A 386 5.61 -15.88 49.13
CA ASP A 386 7.03 -15.52 49.23
C ASP A 386 7.26 -14.18 49.97
N PRO A 387 7.78 -14.22 51.22
CA PRO A 387 8.01 -13.03 52.06
C PRO A 387 9.04 -12.02 51.55
N GLY A 388 9.56 -12.21 50.34
CA GLY A 388 10.57 -11.39 49.69
C GLY A 388 10.09 -10.56 48.51
N VAL A 389 8.85 -10.73 48.05
CA VAL A 389 8.30 -10.00 46.89
C VAL A 389 7.27 -8.98 47.40
N THR A 390 7.77 -7.85 47.86
CA THR A 390 6.97 -6.82 48.53
C THR A 390 7.25 -5.45 47.93
N LEU A 391 6.43 -4.44 48.23
CA LEU A 391 6.72 -3.04 47.91
C LEU A 391 7.87 -2.42 48.76
N LEU A 392 8.71 -3.24 49.39
CA LEU A 392 9.83 -2.79 50.21
C LEU A 392 11.14 -2.82 49.41
N ASP A 393 11.62 -1.64 49.05
CA ASP A 393 12.96 -1.38 48.51
C ASP A 393 14.05 -1.96 49.44
N ALA A 394 14.54 -3.15 49.11
CA ALA A 394 15.32 -3.98 50.03
C ALA A 394 16.82 -3.66 49.98
N ASP A 395 17.31 -3.09 48.88
CA ASP A 395 18.69 -2.65 48.73
C ASP A 395 18.88 -1.13 48.84
N GLY A 396 17.80 -0.35 48.78
CA GLY A 396 17.74 1.07 49.08
C GLY A 396 18.03 1.98 47.89
N ASP A 397 17.86 1.51 46.66
CA ASP A 397 18.12 2.28 45.44
C ASP A 397 16.91 3.10 44.95
N GLY A 398 15.72 2.79 45.46
CA GLY A 398 14.47 3.48 45.16
C GLY A 398 13.53 2.71 44.22
N TYR A 399 13.95 1.55 43.70
CA TYR A 399 13.14 0.61 42.94
C TYR A 399 12.71 -0.56 43.84
N VAL A 400 11.65 -1.28 43.44
CA VAL A 400 11.09 -2.41 44.21
C VAL A 400 10.72 -3.55 43.29
N ALA A 401 10.84 -4.79 43.76
CA ALA A 401 10.59 -6.00 42.98
C ALA A 401 9.18 -6.10 42.38
N CYS A 402 8.19 -5.42 42.97
CA CYS A 402 6.83 -5.43 42.42
C CYS A 402 6.63 -4.52 41.21
N ILE A 403 7.48 -3.50 41.02
CA ILE A 403 7.18 -2.44 40.07
C ILE A 403 8.22 -2.29 38.98
N ASP A 404 9.54 -2.37 39.21
CA ASP A 404 10.49 -2.29 38.08
C ASP A 404 11.89 -2.88 38.36
N ASP A 405 12.15 -3.47 39.54
CA ASP A 405 13.49 -3.95 39.89
C ASP A 405 13.67 -5.45 39.58
N CYS A 406 14.56 -5.75 38.63
CA CYS A 406 14.88 -7.13 38.24
C CYS A 406 15.84 -7.85 39.22
N ASP A 407 16.46 -7.15 40.18
CA ASP A 407 17.19 -7.71 41.33
C ASP A 407 17.19 -6.76 42.55
N ASP A 408 16.06 -6.70 43.27
CA ASP A 408 15.82 -5.94 44.53
C ASP A 408 16.72 -6.36 45.72
N THR A 409 17.76 -7.14 45.45
CA THR A 409 18.83 -7.44 46.41
C THR A 409 20.16 -6.77 46.07
N ASN A 410 20.21 -6.05 44.94
CA ASN A 410 21.40 -5.51 44.33
C ASN A 410 21.15 -4.13 43.70
N GLY A 411 21.26 -3.07 44.50
CA GLY A 411 20.97 -1.70 44.04
C GLY A 411 21.97 -1.06 43.06
N SER A 412 22.68 -1.88 42.29
CA SER A 412 23.31 -1.49 41.03
C SER A 412 22.62 -2.08 39.80
N VAL A 413 21.55 -2.85 40.00
CA VAL A 413 20.68 -3.43 38.97
C VAL A 413 19.32 -2.78 39.19
N ASN A 414 18.89 -1.91 38.27
CA ASN A 414 17.62 -1.20 38.32
C ASN A 414 17.39 -0.44 37.00
N PRO A 415 16.15 -0.05 36.67
CA PRO A 415 15.81 0.68 35.44
C PRO A 415 16.61 1.96 35.13
N ASP A 416 17.18 2.59 36.17
CA ASP A 416 17.97 3.82 36.03
C ASP A 416 19.48 3.56 35.99
N ALA A 417 19.91 2.30 36.15
CA ALA A 417 21.30 1.93 36.04
C ALA A 417 21.75 2.01 34.57
N PRO A 418 23.01 2.34 34.28
CA PRO A 418 23.57 2.18 32.95
C PRO A 418 24.03 0.74 32.74
N GLU A 419 23.68 0.14 31.61
CA GLU A 419 24.12 -1.21 31.22
C GLU A 419 25.67 -1.34 31.24
N VAL A 420 26.18 -2.39 31.88
CA VAL A 420 27.62 -2.70 31.95
C VAL A 420 27.90 -4.01 31.22
N TYR A 421 28.15 -3.87 29.92
CA TYR A 421 28.46 -4.96 29.00
C TYR A 421 29.48 -6.00 29.54
N TYR A 422 29.14 -7.26 29.29
CA TYR A 422 29.86 -8.49 29.64
C TYR A 422 30.04 -8.77 31.14
N ASN A 423 29.15 -8.26 31.99
CA ASN A 423 29.11 -8.59 33.41
C ASN A 423 28.15 -9.75 33.72
N GLY A 424 27.28 -10.12 32.77
CA GLY A 424 26.33 -11.22 32.86
C GLY A 424 25.08 -10.92 33.71
N LEU A 425 24.79 -9.64 33.92
CA LEU A 425 23.58 -9.09 34.52
C LEU A 425 22.91 -8.22 33.46
N ASP A 426 21.60 -8.11 33.55
CA ASP A 426 20.81 -7.07 32.89
C ASP A 426 20.78 -5.94 33.92
N ASP A 427 21.69 -4.96 33.80
CA ASP A 427 21.89 -3.97 34.85
C ASP A 427 20.78 -2.92 34.83
N ASP A 428 20.25 -2.57 33.66
CA ASP A 428 19.19 -1.58 33.47
C ASP A 428 17.78 -2.16 33.37
N CYS A 429 17.63 -3.47 33.57
CA CYS A 429 16.35 -4.18 33.51
C CYS A 429 15.59 -3.97 32.19
N ASP A 430 16.30 -3.62 31.11
CA ASP A 430 15.77 -3.46 29.76
C ASP A 430 16.28 -4.60 28.86
N PRO A 431 15.41 -5.51 28.41
CA PRO A 431 15.81 -6.61 27.54
C PRO A 431 16.29 -6.17 26.15
N ALA A 432 16.12 -4.90 25.77
CA ALA A 432 16.64 -4.34 24.51
C ALA A 432 18.14 -3.97 24.59
N THR A 433 18.67 -3.68 25.78
CA THR A 433 20.09 -3.36 26.04
C THR A 433 20.83 -4.61 26.49
N HIS A 434 20.94 -5.58 25.58
CA HIS A 434 21.48 -6.89 25.93
C HIS A 434 22.98 -6.82 26.33
N ASP A 435 23.38 -7.46 27.44
CA ASP A 435 24.76 -7.54 27.99
C ASP A 435 25.86 -7.98 26.99
N GLN A 436 25.47 -8.45 25.80
CA GLN A 436 26.33 -9.02 24.76
C GLN A 436 26.09 -8.40 23.37
N ASP A 437 25.45 -7.23 23.30
CA ASP A 437 25.19 -6.44 22.08
C ASP A 437 25.52 -4.97 22.38
N GLN A 438 26.77 -4.58 22.11
CA GLN A 438 27.35 -3.31 22.54
C GLN A 438 27.09 -2.18 21.54
N ASP A 439 26.87 -2.47 20.26
CA ASP A 439 26.50 -1.46 19.25
C ASP A 439 25.00 -1.38 18.98
N GLY A 440 24.20 -2.34 19.48
CA GLY A 440 22.75 -2.29 19.53
C GLY A 440 22.09 -2.64 18.20
N ASP A 441 22.74 -3.44 17.36
CA ASP A 441 22.21 -3.87 16.06
C ASP A 441 21.31 -5.12 16.14
N GLY A 442 21.18 -5.70 17.34
CA GLY A 442 20.37 -6.89 17.63
C GLY A 442 21.11 -8.22 17.47
N TRP A 443 22.40 -8.22 17.13
CA TRP A 443 23.24 -9.41 17.05
C TRP A 443 24.12 -9.55 18.29
N LEU A 444 24.07 -10.73 18.90
CA LEU A 444 24.89 -11.02 20.08
C LEU A 444 26.33 -11.33 19.66
N LEU A 445 27.33 -11.02 20.50
CA LEU A 445 28.76 -11.36 20.37
C LEU A 445 29.07 -12.82 19.94
N ALA A 446 28.14 -13.74 20.15
CA ALA A 446 28.28 -15.14 19.73
C ALA A 446 28.18 -15.33 18.21
N ASP A 447 27.41 -14.47 17.55
CA ASP A 447 27.09 -14.51 16.12
C ASP A 447 27.69 -13.30 15.38
N ASP A 448 27.94 -12.19 16.08
CA ASP A 448 28.64 -11.00 15.58
C ASP A 448 30.18 -11.11 15.73
N CYS A 449 30.89 -10.87 14.63
CA CYS A 449 32.35 -10.91 14.55
C CYS A 449 33.06 -9.59 14.93
N ASP A 450 32.35 -8.47 15.03
CA ASP A 450 32.81 -7.21 15.63
C ASP A 450 31.66 -6.41 16.32
N ASP A 451 31.28 -6.89 17.52
CA ASP A 451 30.33 -6.31 18.51
C ASP A 451 30.71 -4.92 19.06
N LEU A 452 31.14 -4.04 18.17
CA LEU A 452 31.49 -2.64 18.37
C LEU A 452 31.18 -1.81 17.11
N ASP A 453 30.83 -2.46 16.00
CA ASP A 453 30.57 -1.87 14.71
C ASP A 453 29.27 -2.45 14.13
N PRO A 454 28.16 -1.69 14.16
CA PRO A 454 26.83 -2.17 13.74
C PRO A 454 26.73 -2.37 12.20
N SER A 455 27.84 -2.27 11.48
CA SER A 455 27.96 -2.61 10.06
C SER A 455 28.63 -3.96 9.81
N ILE A 456 29.11 -4.63 10.86
CA ILE A 456 29.72 -5.95 10.82
C ILE A 456 28.83 -6.87 11.64
N HIS A 457 28.04 -7.68 10.97
CA HIS A 457 27.12 -8.61 11.61
C HIS A 457 26.68 -9.65 10.59
N PRO A 458 26.15 -10.81 11.02
CA PRO A 458 25.53 -11.74 10.09
C PRO A 458 24.54 -11.02 9.17
N TRP A 459 24.66 -11.24 7.86
CA TRP A 459 23.84 -10.61 6.80
C TRP A 459 24.18 -9.18 6.41
N ALA A 460 25.24 -8.56 6.94
CA ALA A 460 25.75 -7.32 6.39
C ALA A 460 26.20 -7.50 4.92
N VAL A 461 26.20 -6.42 4.14
CA VAL A 461 26.66 -6.48 2.74
C VAL A 461 28.18 -6.32 2.73
N GLU A 462 28.85 -7.33 2.15
CA GLU A 462 30.29 -7.35 1.96
C GLU A 462 30.83 -6.13 1.19
N ILE A 463 31.92 -5.55 1.70
CA ILE A 463 32.69 -4.52 1.00
C ILE A 463 33.93 -5.18 0.39
N PRO A 464 33.98 -5.37 -0.94
CA PRO A 464 35.01 -6.22 -1.53
C PRO A 464 36.45 -5.76 -1.29
N ASP A 465 37.34 -6.72 -1.05
CA ASP A 465 38.79 -6.55 -0.95
C ASP A 465 39.26 -5.58 0.16
N ASN A 466 38.41 -5.31 1.16
CA ASN A 466 38.75 -4.39 2.26
C ASN A 466 39.48 -5.10 3.43
N GLY A 467 39.50 -6.44 3.44
CA GLY A 467 40.14 -7.27 4.47
C GLY A 467 39.32 -7.47 5.75
N LEU A 468 38.07 -7.03 5.76
CA LEU A 468 37.04 -7.30 6.76
C LEU A 468 36.07 -8.35 6.21
N ASP A 469 35.25 -8.90 7.09
CA ASP A 469 34.30 -9.98 6.82
C ASP A 469 33.00 -9.47 7.43
N GLU A 470 32.28 -8.65 6.65
CA GLU A 470 31.13 -7.89 7.16
C GLU A 470 30.02 -8.85 7.56
N ASP A 471 29.79 -9.92 6.80
CA ASP A 471 28.69 -10.87 7.05
C ASP A 471 29.05 -12.03 7.99
N CYS A 472 30.28 -12.01 8.52
CA CYS A 472 30.84 -12.99 9.44
C CYS A 472 30.85 -14.45 8.93
N ASP A 473 30.80 -14.69 7.62
CA ASP A 473 30.87 -16.03 7.02
C ASP A 473 32.32 -16.56 6.90
N GLY A 474 33.30 -15.69 7.10
CA GLY A 474 34.73 -15.97 7.02
C GLY A 474 35.36 -15.66 5.65
N ILE A 475 34.66 -14.94 4.77
CA ILE A 475 35.04 -14.67 3.38
C ILE A 475 34.87 -13.18 3.05
N ASP A 476 36.00 -12.46 2.99
CA ASP A 476 36.10 -11.18 2.26
C ASP A 476 35.96 -11.43 0.75
N VAL A 477 34.84 -10.98 0.15
CA VAL A 477 34.53 -11.25 -1.27
C VAL A 477 35.42 -10.44 -2.22
N THR A 478 35.70 -11.00 -3.40
CA THR A 478 36.55 -10.34 -4.41
C THR A 478 35.74 -9.50 -5.40
N ALA A 479 36.17 -8.27 -5.70
CA ALA A 479 35.53 -7.46 -6.76
C ALA A 479 36.04 -7.87 -8.15
N PHE A 480 35.14 -8.15 -9.08
CA PHE A 480 35.50 -8.45 -10.48
C PHE A 480 35.35 -7.23 -11.39
N ASP A 481 36.43 -6.87 -12.10
CA ASP A 481 36.40 -5.86 -13.16
C ASP A 481 36.02 -6.45 -14.55
N GLU A 482 35.76 -5.57 -15.53
CA GLU A 482 35.42 -5.98 -16.90
C GLU A 482 36.52 -6.85 -17.54
N ASP A 483 37.80 -6.56 -17.27
CA ASP A 483 38.94 -7.29 -17.81
C ASP A 483 39.05 -8.69 -17.18
N GLU A 484 38.67 -8.87 -15.92
CA GLU A 484 38.62 -10.16 -15.22
C GLU A 484 37.43 -11.00 -15.67
N LEU A 485 36.22 -10.41 -15.78
CA LEU A 485 35.06 -11.08 -16.39
C LEU A 485 35.32 -11.47 -17.86
N ALA A 486 35.95 -10.59 -18.64
CA ALA A 486 36.33 -10.85 -20.02
C ALA A 486 37.53 -11.82 -20.13
N ALA A 487 38.42 -11.87 -19.15
CA ALA A 487 39.50 -12.86 -19.04
C ALA A 487 39.02 -14.23 -18.54
N MET A 488 37.79 -14.33 -18.02
CA MET A 488 37.08 -15.58 -17.73
C MET A 488 36.38 -16.14 -18.97
N ALA A 489 36.03 -15.30 -19.95
CA ALA A 489 35.48 -15.70 -21.25
C ALA A 489 36.35 -16.65 -22.14
N PRO A 490 37.69 -16.79 -22.00
CA PRO A 490 38.47 -17.81 -22.71
C PRO A 490 38.29 -19.23 -22.15
N ASP A 491 37.78 -19.39 -20.92
CA ASP A 491 37.62 -20.65 -20.17
C ASP A 491 36.17 -20.79 -19.62
N GLU A 492 35.18 -20.68 -20.52
CA GLU A 492 33.74 -20.90 -20.25
C GLU A 492 33.06 -19.92 -19.26
N GLY A 493 33.66 -18.75 -18.93
CA GLY A 493 33.00 -17.71 -18.13
C GLY A 493 32.64 -18.13 -16.70
N VAL A 494 33.41 -19.07 -16.16
CA VAL A 494 33.16 -19.71 -14.87
C VAL A 494 33.70 -18.85 -13.73
N ILE A 495 32.83 -18.43 -12.82
CA ILE A 495 33.20 -17.72 -11.58
C ILE A 495 34.18 -18.59 -10.76
N PRO A 496 35.43 -18.14 -10.53
CA PRO A 496 36.48 -18.98 -9.92
C PRO A 496 36.41 -19.05 -8.39
N GLU A 497 35.94 -17.98 -7.77
CA GLU A 497 35.78 -17.79 -6.33
C GLU A 497 34.59 -16.89 -6.04
N ASP A 498 34.24 -16.73 -4.78
CA ASP A 498 33.09 -15.91 -4.39
C ASP A 498 33.42 -14.44 -4.68
N GLY A 499 32.50 -13.71 -5.28
CA GLY A 499 32.82 -12.34 -5.69
C GLY A 499 31.63 -11.49 -6.10
N MET A 500 31.92 -10.22 -6.32
CA MET A 500 30.96 -9.14 -6.48
C MET A 500 31.19 -8.38 -7.79
N LEU A 501 30.10 -7.99 -8.46
CA LEU A 501 30.11 -7.00 -9.53
C LEU A 501 29.71 -5.64 -8.95
N LEU A 502 30.54 -4.63 -9.19
CA LEU A 502 30.38 -3.27 -8.68
C LEU A 502 29.83 -2.35 -9.75
N ALA A 503 28.92 -1.45 -9.39
CA ALA A 503 28.31 -0.55 -10.36
C ALA A 503 29.33 0.40 -11.01
N GLU A 504 30.32 0.86 -10.23
CA GLU A 504 31.36 1.79 -10.69
C GLU A 504 32.31 1.19 -11.75
N LEU A 505 32.36 -0.14 -11.87
CA LEU A 505 33.18 -0.85 -12.86
C LEU A 505 32.39 -1.21 -14.13
N GLY A 506 31.07 -0.99 -14.12
CA GLY A 506 30.20 -1.18 -15.27
C GLY A 506 30.20 -0.01 -16.26
N PRO A 507 29.46 -0.12 -17.38
CA PRO A 507 28.67 -1.28 -17.79
C PRO A 507 29.54 -2.46 -18.24
N TYR A 508 29.17 -3.68 -17.84
CA TYR A 508 29.88 -4.90 -18.18
C TYR A 508 29.45 -5.44 -19.54
N GLU A 509 30.32 -5.37 -20.57
CA GLU A 509 30.06 -5.95 -21.89
C GLU A 509 30.41 -7.45 -21.94
N LEU A 510 29.38 -8.30 -22.04
CA LEU A 510 29.51 -9.75 -21.93
C LEU A 510 29.59 -10.45 -23.29
N PHE A 511 30.74 -11.05 -23.58
CA PHE A 511 31.01 -11.79 -24.83
C PHE A 511 30.89 -13.32 -24.69
N GLY A 512 30.35 -13.81 -23.57
CA GLY A 512 30.16 -15.23 -23.26
C GLY A 512 29.15 -15.43 -22.14
N ASP A 513 28.87 -16.70 -21.84
CA ASP A 513 28.04 -17.06 -20.68
C ASP A 513 28.76 -16.69 -19.37
N ILE A 514 28.00 -16.32 -18.34
CA ILE A 514 28.48 -16.27 -16.94
C ILE A 514 28.02 -17.57 -16.28
N VAL A 515 28.93 -18.33 -15.66
CA VAL A 515 28.58 -19.58 -14.97
C VAL A 515 28.95 -19.46 -13.50
N VAL A 516 27.96 -19.52 -12.61
CA VAL A 516 28.16 -19.59 -11.15
C VAL A 516 28.20 -21.06 -10.71
N PRO A 517 29.36 -21.63 -10.37
CA PRO A 517 29.46 -23.05 -10.01
C PRO A 517 28.82 -23.40 -8.67
N LEU A 518 28.53 -24.68 -8.47
CA LEU A 518 28.06 -25.19 -7.18
C LEU A 518 29.04 -24.83 -6.03
N GLY A 519 28.50 -24.22 -4.97
CA GLY A 519 29.25 -23.78 -3.81
C GLY A 519 30.04 -22.48 -4.05
N LYS A 520 29.66 -21.72 -5.08
CA LYS A 520 30.14 -20.36 -5.34
C LYS A 520 29.00 -19.35 -5.35
N THR A 521 29.31 -18.14 -4.91
CA THR A 521 28.39 -17.01 -4.83
C THR A 521 28.85 -15.90 -5.77
N LEU A 522 27.91 -15.36 -6.55
CA LEU A 522 28.09 -14.11 -7.30
C LEU A 522 27.11 -13.08 -6.74
N ILE A 523 27.63 -11.96 -6.26
CA ILE A 523 26.85 -10.81 -5.78
C ILE A 523 26.88 -9.72 -6.85
N ILE A 524 25.77 -9.03 -7.06
CA ILE A 524 25.67 -7.91 -8.01
C ILE A 524 25.07 -6.72 -7.26
N GLU A 525 25.88 -5.67 -7.13
CA GLU A 525 25.55 -4.43 -6.41
C GLU A 525 24.49 -3.60 -7.16
N PRO A 526 23.63 -2.84 -6.44
CA PRO A 526 22.67 -1.92 -7.08
C PRO A 526 23.33 -0.97 -8.08
N GLY A 527 22.61 -0.66 -9.17
CA GLY A 527 23.07 0.19 -10.27
C GLY A 527 23.99 -0.49 -11.30
N THR A 528 24.38 -1.75 -11.07
CA THR A 528 25.23 -2.50 -12.00
C THR A 528 24.51 -2.80 -13.32
N GLN A 529 25.19 -2.61 -14.46
CA GLN A 529 24.63 -2.90 -15.79
C GLN A 529 25.41 -4.03 -16.47
N LEU A 530 24.70 -5.07 -16.92
CA LEU A 530 25.23 -6.22 -17.64
C LEU A 530 24.67 -6.26 -19.07
N ILE A 531 25.54 -6.07 -20.06
CA ILE A 531 25.16 -5.92 -21.48
C ILE A 531 25.65 -7.12 -22.28
N PHE A 532 24.73 -7.99 -22.71
CA PHE A 532 25.05 -9.21 -23.44
C PHE A 532 25.29 -8.93 -24.94
N MET A 533 26.49 -9.24 -25.41
CA MET A 533 26.96 -9.03 -26.79
C MET A 533 26.66 -10.23 -27.71
N GLY A 534 25.64 -11.01 -27.38
CA GLY A 534 25.21 -12.20 -28.12
C GLY A 534 24.25 -13.09 -27.31
N PRO A 535 23.89 -14.26 -27.85
CA PRO A 535 22.93 -15.18 -27.25
C PRO A 535 23.55 -15.97 -26.08
N TYR A 536 23.97 -15.25 -25.06
CA TYR A 536 24.61 -15.75 -23.85
C TYR A 536 23.64 -15.68 -22.68
N LYS A 537 23.99 -16.34 -21.57
CA LYS A 537 23.18 -16.40 -20.35
C LYS A 537 24.01 -16.26 -19.09
N VAL A 538 23.33 -15.97 -17.98
CA VAL A 538 23.82 -16.30 -16.65
C VAL A 538 23.32 -17.70 -16.30
N LEU A 539 24.23 -18.63 -16.01
CA LEU A 539 23.94 -20.01 -15.64
C LEU A 539 24.31 -20.24 -14.18
N VAL A 540 23.30 -20.49 -13.34
CA VAL A 540 23.46 -20.57 -11.88
C VAL A 540 23.33 -22.01 -11.41
N HIS A 541 24.46 -22.58 -10.98
CA HIS A 541 24.53 -23.84 -10.23
C HIS A 541 24.87 -23.64 -8.75
N GLY A 542 25.39 -22.46 -8.38
CA GLY A 542 25.66 -22.03 -7.01
C GLY A 542 24.63 -21.03 -6.50
N THR A 543 25.09 -19.89 -5.98
CA THR A 543 24.25 -18.81 -5.44
C THR A 543 24.41 -17.54 -6.26
N LEU A 544 23.31 -16.96 -6.71
CA LEU A 544 23.29 -15.62 -7.31
C LEU A 544 22.52 -14.67 -6.39
N VAL A 545 23.13 -13.54 -6.04
CA VAL A 545 22.53 -12.49 -5.22
C VAL A 545 22.54 -11.19 -6.01
N VAL A 546 21.36 -10.67 -6.36
CA VAL A 546 21.18 -9.40 -7.06
C VAL A 546 20.50 -8.43 -6.11
N LEU A 547 21.12 -7.29 -5.85
CA LEU A 547 20.74 -6.35 -4.80
C LEU A 547 20.30 -4.98 -5.35
N GLY A 548 19.57 -4.94 -6.46
CA GLY A 548 19.06 -3.69 -6.97
C GLY A 548 18.08 -3.00 -6.03
N THR A 549 17.92 -1.70 -6.25
CA THR A 549 16.86 -0.86 -5.65
C THR A 549 16.06 -0.18 -6.75
N GLU A 550 14.96 0.49 -6.41
CA GLU A 550 14.19 1.25 -7.41
C GLU A 550 14.98 2.43 -7.98
N GLN A 551 15.78 3.10 -7.14
CA GLN A 551 16.63 4.23 -7.54
C GLN A 551 17.86 3.77 -8.33
N ALA A 552 18.34 2.55 -8.07
CA ALA A 552 19.53 1.97 -8.69
C ALA A 552 19.29 0.50 -9.05
N PRO A 553 18.46 0.21 -10.07
CA PRO A 553 18.17 -1.16 -10.45
C PRO A 553 19.40 -1.81 -11.09
N VAL A 554 19.51 -3.14 -10.94
CA VAL A 554 20.51 -3.92 -11.68
C VAL A 554 19.96 -4.23 -13.06
N ILE A 555 20.60 -3.73 -14.11
CA ILE A 555 20.09 -3.84 -15.48
C ILE A 555 20.75 -5.02 -16.21
N PHE A 556 19.94 -5.95 -16.71
CA PHE A 556 20.35 -7.01 -17.63
C PHE A 556 19.71 -6.79 -19.00
N SER A 557 20.53 -6.50 -20.02
CA SER A 557 20.00 -6.19 -21.36
C SER A 557 20.93 -6.68 -22.47
N ALA A 558 20.45 -6.59 -23.71
CA ALA A 558 21.25 -6.88 -24.90
C ALA A 558 21.98 -5.62 -25.41
N ALA A 559 23.00 -5.82 -26.25
CA ALA A 559 23.81 -4.75 -26.82
C ALA A 559 22.97 -3.58 -27.41
N MET A 560 23.36 -2.34 -27.11
CA MET A 560 22.68 -1.12 -27.58
C MET A 560 22.63 -1.03 -29.12
N GLY A 561 21.42 -1.01 -29.69
CA GLY A 561 21.23 -0.92 -31.15
C GLY A 561 19.85 -1.32 -31.68
N GLY A 562 18.80 -1.19 -30.86
CA GLY A 562 17.46 -1.74 -31.13
C GLY A 562 17.38 -3.23 -30.75
N PRO A 563 17.60 -3.56 -29.46
CA PRO A 563 17.51 -4.93 -28.99
C PRO A 563 16.09 -5.47 -29.21
N VAL A 564 16.00 -6.77 -29.46
CA VAL A 564 14.73 -7.48 -29.62
C VAL A 564 14.68 -8.70 -28.70
N PRO A 565 13.47 -9.14 -28.29
CA PRO A 565 13.33 -10.33 -27.47
C PRO A 565 14.10 -11.53 -28.05
N GLY A 566 14.97 -12.12 -27.24
CA GLY A 566 15.79 -13.27 -27.60
C GLY A 566 17.21 -12.97 -28.10
N ASP A 567 17.65 -11.72 -28.05
CA ASP A 567 19.04 -11.35 -28.37
C ASP A 567 20.04 -11.94 -27.35
N TRP A 568 19.58 -12.20 -26.12
CA TRP A 568 20.27 -13.01 -25.11
C TRP A 568 19.32 -14.04 -24.49
N LEU A 569 19.87 -14.98 -23.72
CA LEU A 569 19.14 -16.19 -23.30
C LEU A 569 18.48 -16.09 -21.92
N GLY A 570 18.87 -15.14 -21.08
CA GLY A 570 18.31 -14.98 -19.73
C GLY A 570 19.20 -15.37 -18.56
N ILE A 571 18.62 -15.33 -17.36
CA ILE A 571 19.19 -15.85 -16.11
C ILE A 571 18.59 -17.23 -15.85
N HIS A 572 19.43 -18.27 -15.84
CA HIS A 572 19.00 -19.67 -15.76
C HIS A 572 19.46 -20.29 -14.45
N PHE A 573 18.52 -20.52 -13.54
CA PHE A 573 18.72 -21.34 -12.34
C PHE A 573 18.44 -22.80 -12.69
N GLU A 574 19.47 -23.66 -12.62
CA GLU A 574 19.34 -25.11 -12.84
C GLU A 574 19.39 -25.87 -11.49
N THR A 575 19.20 -27.20 -11.51
CA THR A 575 19.13 -28.05 -10.29
C THR A 575 20.23 -27.68 -9.27
N THR A 576 19.83 -27.36 -8.04
CA THR A 576 20.65 -26.88 -6.89
C THR A 576 21.08 -25.42 -6.88
N GLY A 577 20.77 -24.64 -7.93
CA GLY A 577 20.91 -23.20 -7.90
C GLY A 577 19.97 -22.57 -6.86
N THR A 578 20.50 -21.66 -6.05
CA THR A 578 19.74 -20.82 -5.12
C THR A 578 20.00 -19.36 -5.46
N GLY A 579 19.10 -18.46 -5.09
CA GLY A 579 19.38 -17.05 -5.27
C GLY A 579 18.36 -16.13 -4.65
N LEU A 580 18.78 -14.88 -4.55
CA LEU A 580 17.95 -13.72 -4.26
C LEU A 580 18.07 -12.80 -5.48
N VAL A 581 16.97 -12.51 -6.14
CA VAL A 581 16.92 -11.51 -7.22
C VAL A 581 16.02 -10.39 -6.77
N ARG A 582 16.60 -9.26 -6.37
CA ARG A 582 15.87 -8.07 -5.94
C ARG A 582 16.24 -6.86 -6.80
N GLY A 583 15.28 -6.03 -7.17
CA GLY A 583 15.54 -4.75 -7.85
C GLY A 583 16.18 -4.88 -9.24
N ALA A 584 15.95 -5.99 -9.95
CA ALA A 584 16.55 -6.19 -11.27
C ALA A 584 15.62 -5.71 -12.39
N ASP A 585 16.17 -5.13 -13.45
CA ASP A 585 15.48 -4.83 -14.70
C ASP A 585 16.02 -5.71 -15.83
N ILE A 586 15.21 -6.66 -16.28
CA ILE A 586 15.61 -7.73 -17.20
C ILE A 586 14.90 -7.52 -18.54
N GLN A 587 15.66 -7.18 -19.58
CA GLN A 587 15.09 -6.70 -20.83
C GLN A 587 15.52 -7.55 -22.03
N TYR A 588 14.62 -7.77 -22.99
CA TYR A 588 14.93 -8.36 -24.31
C TYR A 588 15.52 -9.78 -24.29
N ALA A 589 15.32 -10.54 -23.20
CA ALA A 589 15.78 -11.92 -23.09
C ALA A 589 14.88 -12.89 -23.88
N THR A 590 15.39 -14.09 -24.13
CA THR A 590 14.54 -15.23 -24.53
C THR A 590 13.59 -15.54 -23.37
N THR A 591 14.16 -15.80 -22.19
CA THR A 591 13.42 -15.95 -20.95
C THR A 591 14.11 -15.02 -19.96
N GLY A 592 13.42 -14.09 -19.29
CA GLY A 592 14.07 -13.20 -18.33
C GLY A 592 14.73 -14.01 -17.21
N ILE A 593 13.93 -14.78 -16.48
CA ILE A 593 14.39 -15.74 -15.47
C ILE A 593 13.80 -17.13 -15.77
N LEU A 594 14.67 -18.12 -15.95
CA LEU A 594 14.31 -19.53 -16.03
C LEU A 594 14.63 -20.21 -14.69
N VAL A 595 13.61 -20.81 -14.08
CA VAL A 595 13.70 -21.58 -12.83
C VAL A 595 13.47 -23.05 -13.13
N ASP A 596 14.54 -23.85 -13.18
CA ASP A 596 14.47 -25.30 -13.48
C ASP A 596 14.89 -26.15 -12.27
N GLU A 597 13.91 -26.79 -11.63
CA GLU A 597 14.10 -27.58 -10.39
C GLU A 597 14.83 -26.82 -9.25
N ALA A 598 14.71 -25.48 -9.22
CA ALA A 598 15.34 -24.57 -8.28
C ALA A 598 14.30 -23.84 -7.40
N SER A 599 14.76 -23.31 -6.27
CA SER A 599 13.97 -22.47 -5.36
C SER A 599 14.76 -21.21 -5.07
N LEU A 600 14.13 -20.06 -5.29
CA LEU A 600 14.72 -18.73 -5.12
C LEU A 600 13.64 -17.72 -4.78
N THR A 601 14.05 -16.60 -4.20
CA THR A 601 13.20 -15.43 -3.96
C THR A 601 13.46 -14.41 -5.04
N ILE A 602 12.40 -13.93 -5.67
CA ILE A 602 12.42 -12.87 -6.66
C ILE A 602 11.52 -11.77 -6.13
N SER A 603 12.05 -10.56 -5.94
CA SER A 603 11.23 -9.43 -5.51
C SER A 603 11.60 -8.10 -6.14
N HIS A 604 10.66 -7.14 -6.21
CA HIS A 604 10.88 -5.80 -6.75
C HIS A 604 11.62 -5.84 -8.11
N THR A 605 11.29 -6.82 -8.95
CA THR A 605 12.06 -7.14 -10.16
C THR A 605 11.16 -7.01 -11.36
N ARG A 606 11.64 -6.29 -12.38
CA ARG A 606 10.98 -6.11 -13.66
C ARG A 606 11.56 -7.04 -14.72
N ALA A 607 10.70 -7.75 -15.44
CA ALA A 607 11.07 -8.44 -16.66
C ALA A 607 10.21 -7.93 -17.82
N GLU A 608 10.85 -7.27 -18.78
CA GLU A 608 10.17 -6.60 -19.88
C GLU A 608 10.67 -6.99 -21.27
N ASN A 609 9.77 -6.93 -22.26
CA ASN A 609 10.08 -7.17 -23.67
C ASN A 609 10.82 -8.50 -23.91
N CYS A 610 10.55 -9.54 -23.12
CA CYS A 610 11.10 -10.89 -23.27
C CYS A 610 10.11 -11.81 -24.01
N LEU A 611 10.57 -12.96 -24.53
CA LEU A 611 9.61 -13.98 -25.02
C LEU A 611 8.87 -14.64 -23.84
N SER A 612 9.54 -14.80 -22.70
CA SER A 612 8.90 -15.11 -21.43
C SER A 612 9.54 -14.26 -20.34
N GLY A 613 8.75 -13.56 -19.53
CA GLY A 613 9.28 -12.80 -18.39
C GLY A 613 9.95 -13.75 -17.40
N ILE A 614 9.15 -14.65 -16.83
CA ILE A 614 9.61 -15.72 -15.95
C ILE A 614 9.07 -17.05 -16.44
N GLN A 615 9.92 -18.09 -16.47
CA GLN A 615 9.52 -19.45 -16.80
C GLN A 615 9.92 -20.41 -15.67
N VAL A 616 8.98 -21.26 -15.25
CA VAL A 616 9.19 -22.25 -14.19
C VAL A 616 9.03 -23.66 -14.78
N THR A 617 10.07 -24.49 -14.61
CA THR A 617 10.11 -25.87 -15.10
C THR A 617 10.59 -26.86 -14.04
N GLY A 618 10.35 -28.15 -14.27
CA GLY A 618 10.71 -29.23 -13.34
C GLY A 618 9.54 -29.63 -12.45
N THR A 619 9.73 -30.55 -11.51
CA THR A 619 8.65 -31.03 -10.60
C THR A 619 8.84 -30.65 -9.14
N SER A 620 9.87 -29.86 -8.84
CA SER A 620 10.25 -29.46 -7.49
C SER A 620 10.67 -27.99 -7.42
N ALA A 621 10.36 -27.20 -8.45
CA ALA A 621 10.57 -25.77 -8.39
C ALA A 621 9.53 -25.15 -7.46
N SER A 622 9.95 -24.18 -6.65
CA SER A 622 9.07 -23.47 -5.71
C SER A 622 9.56 -22.03 -5.51
N PRO A 623 9.61 -21.21 -6.59
CA PRO A 623 10.00 -19.82 -6.44
C PRO A 623 8.90 -19.01 -5.72
N SER A 624 9.34 -18.01 -4.94
CA SER A 624 8.47 -16.97 -4.39
C SER A 624 8.69 -15.69 -5.17
N LEU A 625 7.61 -15.12 -5.71
CA LEU A 625 7.58 -13.88 -6.48
C LEU A 625 6.77 -12.85 -5.70
N ASP A 626 7.37 -11.71 -5.40
CA ASP A 626 6.77 -10.66 -4.57
C ASP A 626 7.09 -9.27 -5.13
N HIS A 627 6.13 -8.40 -5.39
CA HIS A 627 6.38 -7.10 -6.04
C HIS A 627 7.10 -7.24 -7.40
N VAL A 628 6.74 -8.24 -8.21
CA VAL A 628 7.35 -8.46 -9.54
C VAL A 628 6.51 -7.78 -10.62
N GLU A 629 7.17 -7.09 -11.55
CA GLU A 629 6.53 -6.51 -12.74
C GLU A 629 6.89 -7.31 -14.00
N LEU A 630 5.89 -7.91 -14.66
CA LEU A 630 6.05 -8.62 -15.93
C LEU A 630 5.31 -7.87 -17.02
N LYS A 631 6.06 -7.14 -17.86
CA LYS A 631 5.49 -6.18 -18.84
C LYS A 631 5.90 -6.44 -20.30
N GLY A 632 4.97 -6.35 -21.24
CA GLY A 632 5.33 -6.30 -22.67
C GLY A 632 5.95 -7.60 -23.21
N ASN A 633 5.77 -8.72 -22.52
CA ASN A 633 6.33 -10.01 -22.92
C ASN A 633 5.37 -10.80 -23.83
N ASP A 634 5.88 -11.77 -24.59
CA ASP A 634 4.98 -12.75 -25.26
C ASP A 634 4.22 -13.58 -24.19
N ILE A 635 4.89 -13.95 -23.10
CA ILE A 635 4.27 -14.57 -21.92
C ILE A 635 4.85 -13.89 -20.67
N GLY A 636 4.01 -13.42 -19.75
CA GLY A 636 4.48 -12.90 -18.46
C GLY A 636 5.11 -14.02 -17.64
N LEU A 637 4.28 -14.91 -17.11
CA LEU A 637 4.67 -16.08 -16.31
C LEU A 637 4.28 -17.41 -16.99
N ASP A 638 5.28 -18.23 -17.34
CA ASP A 638 5.10 -19.53 -17.98
C ASP A 638 5.41 -20.70 -17.04
N LEU A 639 4.38 -21.43 -16.61
CA LEU A 639 4.47 -22.60 -15.75
C LEU A 639 4.51 -23.89 -16.59
N ALA A 640 5.62 -24.08 -17.32
CA ALA A 640 5.79 -25.14 -18.30
C ALA A 640 6.19 -26.49 -17.65
N TRP A 641 5.26 -27.46 -17.64
CA TRP A 641 5.48 -28.83 -17.13
C TRP A 641 5.88 -28.92 -15.65
N ALA A 642 5.33 -28.03 -14.83
CA ALA A 642 5.55 -27.95 -13.38
C ALA A 642 5.22 -29.24 -12.56
N GLY A 643 4.54 -30.24 -13.13
CA GLY A 643 4.26 -31.50 -12.42
C GLY A 643 2.97 -31.45 -11.59
N TRP A 644 2.85 -32.28 -10.53
CA TRP A 644 1.59 -32.51 -9.78
C TRP A 644 1.66 -32.04 -8.30
N SER A 645 2.61 -31.18 -7.94
CA SER A 645 2.77 -30.61 -6.58
C SER A 645 3.93 -29.60 -6.58
N GLN A 646 3.67 -28.36 -6.97
CA GLN A 646 4.57 -27.23 -6.74
C GLN A 646 3.84 -26.20 -5.87
N ASP A 647 4.57 -25.43 -5.08
CA ASP A 647 4.04 -24.26 -4.39
C ASP A 647 4.73 -23.06 -5.03
N ILE A 648 4.10 -22.50 -6.06
CA ILE A 648 4.55 -21.26 -6.71
C ILE A 648 3.70 -20.14 -6.12
N PHE A 649 4.35 -19.18 -5.47
CA PHE A 649 3.67 -18.08 -4.81
C PHE A 649 3.95 -16.79 -5.56
N VAL A 650 2.89 -16.08 -5.94
CA VAL A 650 2.96 -14.79 -6.61
C VAL A 650 2.13 -13.80 -5.80
N ASN A 651 2.77 -12.76 -5.29
CA ASN A 651 2.18 -11.81 -4.38
C ASN A 651 2.52 -10.36 -4.78
N TYR A 652 1.61 -9.41 -4.54
CA TYR A 652 1.79 -7.98 -4.84
C TYR A 652 2.38 -7.68 -6.24
N SER A 653 2.10 -8.54 -7.22
CA SER A 653 2.79 -8.51 -8.51
C SER A 653 1.90 -7.91 -9.60
N LEU A 654 2.52 -7.23 -10.55
CA LEU A 654 1.86 -6.59 -11.68
C LEU A 654 2.25 -7.28 -12.99
N ILE A 655 1.27 -7.91 -13.64
CA ILE A 655 1.47 -8.70 -14.86
C ILE A 655 0.62 -8.12 -15.96
N HIS A 656 1.22 -7.29 -16.82
CA HIS A 656 0.46 -6.43 -17.72
C HIS A 656 1.08 -6.22 -19.10
N GLU A 657 0.25 -5.81 -20.07
CA GLU A 657 0.67 -5.54 -21.45
C GLU A 657 1.39 -6.72 -22.13
N ASN A 658 1.22 -7.95 -21.63
CA ASN A 658 1.80 -9.15 -22.26
C ASN A 658 0.83 -9.71 -23.30
N VAL A 659 1.32 -10.56 -24.21
CA VAL A 659 0.40 -11.30 -25.09
C VAL A 659 -0.42 -12.30 -24.26
N THR A 660 0.19 -12.97 -23.29
CA THR A 660 -0.46 -13.81 -22.28
C THR A 660 0.13 -13.47 -20.92
N GLY A 661 -0.69 -13.19 -19.91
CA GLY A 661 -0.23 -12.85 -18.57
C GLY A 661 0.41 -14.06 -17.89
N ILE A 662 -0.41 -15.02 -17.46
CA ILE A 662 0.02 -16.24 -16.78
C ILE A 662 -0.52 -17.45 -17.55
N THR A 663 0.35 -18.43 -17.82
CA THR A 663 -0.07 -19.71 -18.38
C THR A 663 0.54 -20.90 -17.66
N GLY A 664 -0.25 -21.95 -17.43
CA GLY A 664 0.23 -23.22 -16.90
C GLY A 664 -0.25 -24.43 -17.69
N SER A 665 0.46 -25.56 -17.52
CA SER A 665 0.00 -26.86 -18.00
C SER A 665 0.27 -27.97 -16.97
N GLY A 666 -0.79 -28.67 -16.56
CA GLY A 666 -0.77 -29.58 -15.41
C GLY A 666 -1.02 -28.82 -14.09
N SER A 667 -1.37 -29.56 -13.03
CA SER A 667 -1.69 -29.00 -11.71
C SER A 667 -0.49 -28.28 -11.10
N SER A 668 -0.38 -27.00 -11.42
CA SER A 668 0.78 -26.13 -11.21
C SER A 668 0.97 -25.67 -9.77
N GLY A 669 -0.08 -25.76 -8.93
CA GLY A 669 -0.04 -25.31 -7.53
C GLY A 669 0.37 -23.84 -7.39
N LEU A 670 0.03 -23.05 -8.39
CA LEU A 670 0.11 -21.60 -8.36
C LEU A 670 -0.85 -21.06 -7.30
N THR A 671 -0.34 -20.20 -6.43
CA THR A 671 -1.11 -19.31 -5.58
C THR A 671 -0.81 -17.89 -6.03
N LEU A 672 -1.83 -17.22 -6.55
CA LEU A 672 -1.80 -15.82 -6.94
C LEU A 672 -2.59 -15.02 -5.90
N TRP A 673 -1.94 -14.05 -5.28
CA TRP A 673 -2.47 -13.28 -4.17
C TRP A 673 -2.14 -11.80 -4.30
N ASN A 674 -3.06 -10.89 -3.94
CA ASN A 674 -2.85 -9.44 -3.91
C ASN A 674 -2.23 -8.87 -5.20
N SER A 675 -2.54 -9.48 -6.34
CA SER A 675 -1.81 -9.24 -7.60
C SER A 675 -2.75 -8.76 -8.69
N ARG A 676 -2.18 -8.05 -9.66
CA ARG A 676 -2.90 -7.45 -10.78
C ARG A 676 -2.45 -8.10 -12.08
N VAL A 677 -3.39 -8.69 -12.82
CA VAL A 677 -3.15 -9.30 -14.13
C VAL A 677 -4.02 -8.59 -15.17
N ILE A 678 -3.47 -7.50 -15.70
CA ILE A 678 -4.27 -6.49 -16.40
C ILE A 678 -3.79 -6.24 -17.84
N ASN A 679 -4.69 -5.83 -18.73
CA ASN A 679 -4.35 -5.34 -20.07
C ASN A 679 -3.47 -6.30 -20.92
N ASN A 680 -3.63 -7.62 -20.77
CA ASN A 680 -2.93 -8.60 -21.61
C ASN A 680 -3.73 -8.88 -22.90
N ASP A 681 -3.04 -8.95 -24.05
CA ASP A 681 -3.66 -8.98 -25.38
C ASP A 681 -4.55 -10.21 -25.67
N GLN A 682 -4.42 -11.30 -24.90
CA GLN A 682 -5.18 -12.54 -25.11
C GLN A 682 -5.77 -13.14 -23.84
N VAL A 683 -4.93 -13.58 -22.91
CA VAL A 683 -5.37 -14.27 -21.70
C VAL A 683 -4.67 -13.64 -20.51
N GLY A 684 -5.43 -13.26 -19.49
CA GLY A 684 -4.90 -12.84 -18.20
C GLY A 684 -4.26 -14.04 -17.50
N VAL A 685 -5.08 -14.99 -17.04
CA VAL A 685 -4.64 -16.14 -16.27
C VAL A 685 -5.21 -17.45 -16.82
N HIS A 686 -4.35 -18.41 -17.11
CA HIS A 686 -4.77 -19.78 -17.43
C HIS A 686 -4.47 -20.72 -16.26
N LEU A 687 -5.54 -21.15 -15.58
CA LEU A 687 -5.50 -21.98 -14.37
C LEU A 687 -5.56 -23.48 -14.71
N ASP A 688 -4.70 -24.23 -14.02
CA ASP A 688 -4.75 -25.69 -13.89
C ASP A 688 -4.18 -26.07 -12.51
N GLY A 689 -5.08 -26.37 -11.57
CA GLY A 689 -4.78 -26.64 -10.16
C GLY A 689 -4.20 -25.45 -9.40
N ALA A 690 -4.79 -24.27 -9.53
CA ALA A 690 -4.31 -23.02 -8.99
C ALA A 690 -5.34 -22.31 -8.09
N THR A 691 -4.83 -21.50 -7.15
CA THR A 691 -5.62 -20.64 -6.26
C THR A 691 -5.37 -19.19 -6.64
N VAL A 692 -6.44 -18.46 -6.91
CA VAL A 692 -6.45 -17.01 -7.09
C VAL A 692 -7.25 -16.43 -5.94
N TRP A 693 -6.67 -15.47 -5.23
CA TRP A 693 -7.34 -14.83 -4.11
C TRP A 693 -6.97 -13.36 -4.07
N HIS A 694 -7.95 -12.47 -3.88
CA HIS A 694 -7.67 -11.04 -3.72
C HIS A 694 -6.87 -10.42 -4.87
N CYS A 695 -7.29 -10.71 -6.10
CA CYS A 695 -6.58 -10.26 -7.30
C CYS A 695 -7.46 -9.38 -8.18
N GLU A 696 -6.84 -8.53 -8.98
CA GLU A 696 -7.50 -7.81 -10.08
C GLU A 696 -7.14 -8.48 -11.41
N ILE A 697 -8.14 -8.91 -12.17
CA ILE A 697 -7.96 -9.54 -13.48
C ILE A 697 -8.82 -8.77 -14.48
N SER A 698 -8.25 -7.69 -15.04
CA SER A 698 -9.00 -6.69 -15.81
C SER A 698 -8.40 -6.36 -17.19
N GLY A 699 -9.23 -5.88 -18.11
CA GLY A 699 -8.76 -5.38 -19.43
C GLY A 699 -8.12 -6.43 -20.36
N ASN A 700 -8.25 -7.73 -20.07
CA ASN A 700 -7.72 -8.80 -20.93
C ASN A 700 -8.77 -9.23 -21.97
N VAL A 701 -8.36 -9.87 -23.08
CA VAL A 701 -9.37 -10.50 -23.97
C VAL A 701 -10.11 -11.62 -23.24
N THR A 702 -9.42 -12.48 -22.49
CA THR A 702 -10.06 -13.42 -21.57
C THR A 702 -9.38 -13.30 -20.22
N GLY A 703 -10.13 -12.99 -19.17
CA GLY A 703 -9.59 -12.83 -17.82
C GLY A 703 -8.99 -14.14 -17.33
N ILE A 704 -9.84 -15.14 -17.10
CA ILE A 704 -9.46 -16.47 -16.61
C ILE A 704 -9.85 -17.55 -17.63
N VAL A 705 -8.93 -18.47 -17.91
CA VAL A 705 -9.20 -19.72 -18.64
C VAL A 705 -8.93 -20.89 -17.71
N THR A 706 -9.78 -21.92 -17.72
CA THR A 706 -9.55 -23.16 -16.95
C THR A 706 -9.43 -24.38 -17.86
N GLN A 707 -8.47 -25.28 -17.58
CA GLN A 707 -8.26 -26.53 -18.33
C GLN A 707 -7.99 -27.75 -17.44
N GLY A 708 -8.86 -28.00 -16.46
CA GLY A 708 -8.72 -29.12 -15.51
C GLY A 708 -7.92 -28.71 -14.28
N GLY A 709 -7.93 -29.53 -13.23
CA GLY A 709 -7.43 -29.15 -11.90
C GLY A 709 -8.53 -28.74 -10.90
N TRP A 710 -8.15 -28.54 -9.64
CA TRP A 710 -9.04 -27.99 -8.59
C TRP A 710 -8.71 -26.51 -8.47
N ASP A 711 -9.32 -25.71 -9.34
CA ASP A 711 -9.06 -24.28 -9.41
C ASP A 711 -10.03 -23.52 -8.50
N THR A 712 -9.52 -22.52 -7.80
CA THR A 712 -10.34 -21.63 -6.97
C THR A 712 -10.02 -20.17 -7.26
N CYS A 713 -11.05 -19.33 -7.32
CA CYS A 713 -10.92 -17.88 -7.43
C CYS A 713 -11.88 -17.22 -6.43
N THR A 714 -11.38 -16.47 -5.45
CA THR A 714 -12.23 -15.84 -4.44
C THR A 714 -11.74 -14.43 -4.10
N ARG A 715 -12.63 -13.56 -3.59
CA ARG A 715 -12.35 -12.16 -3.22
C ARG A 715 -11.62 -11.36 -4.30
N SER A 716 -11.84 -11.67 -5.57
CA SER A 716 -11.11 -11.06 -6.68
C SER A 716 -12.03 -10.21 -7.54
N ILE A 717 -11.46 -9.24 -8.25
CA ILE A 717 -12.14 -8.43 -9.26
C ILE A 717 -11.82 -9.03 -10.64
N ILE A 718 -12.86 -9.34 -11.41
CA ILE A 718 -12.78 -9.83 -12.79
C ILE A 718 -13.61 -8.87 -13.64
N SER A 719 -12.98 -7.80 -14.13
CA SER A 719 -13.66 -6.71 -14.83
C SER A 719 -13.11 -6.43 -16.22
N ASP A 720 -13.85 -5.70 -17.06
CA ASP A 720 -13.34 -5.11 -18.32
C ASP A 720 -12.72 -6.09 -19.33
N ASN A 721 -12.94 -7.40 -19.18
CA ASN A 721 -12.43 -8.39 -20.12
C ASN A 721 -13.43 -8.59 -21.29
N GLU A 722 -13.01 -9.17 -22.42
CA GLU A 722 -14.01 -9.63 -23.42
C GLU A 722 -14.84 -10.78 -22.83
N VAL A 723 -14.18 -11.74 -22.18
CA VAL A 723 -14.81 -12.79 -21.38
C VAL A 723 -14.11 -12.84 -20.02
N GLY A 724 -14.85 -12.69 -18.92
CA GLY A 724 -14.28 -12.77 -17.57
C GLY A 724 -13.67 -14.14 -17.29
N VAL A 725 -14.48 -15.21 -17.36
CA VAL A 725 -14.07 -16.59 -17.14
C VAL A 725 -14.53 -17.51 -18.27
N LEU A 726 -13.57 -18.18 -18.92
CA LEU A 726 -13.81 -19.15 -19.98
C LEU A 726 -13.55 -20.59 -19.49
N LEU A 727 -14.62 -21.39 -19.48
CA LEU A 727 -14.60 -22.77 -18.98
C LEU A 727 -14.35 -23.75 -20.15
N GLY A 728 -13.17 -24.40 -20.14
CA GLY A 728 -12.65 -25.24 -21.22
C GLY A 728 -13.20 -26.69 -21.28
N ILE A 729 -12.53 -27.56 -22.05
CA ILE A 729 -13.00 -28.92 -22.43
C ILE A 729 -12.77 -30.06 -21.43
N TYR A 730 -12.22 -29.74 -20.26
CA TYR A 730 -11.97 -30.69 -19.16
C TYR A 730 -12.13 -30.03 -17.77
N PRO A 731 -13.18 -29.24 -17.49
CA PRO A 731 -13.28 -28.59 -16.19
C PRO A 731 -13.59 -29.66 -15.15
N THR A 732 -12.59 -29.96 -14.31
CA THR A 732 -12.82 -30.52 -12.97
C THR A 732 -13.27 -29.38 -12.06
N ARG A 733 -13.80 -29.70 -10.87
CA ARG A 733 -14.42 -28.77 -9.90
C ARG A 733 -13.69 -27.41 -9.83
N PHE A 734 -14.23 -26.42 -10.54
CA PHE A 734 -13.83 -25.02 -10.45
C PHE A 734 -14.80 -24.30 -9.52
N SER A 735 -14.27 -23.50 -8.61
CA SER A 735 -15.06 -22.68 -7.70
C SER A 735 -14.59 -21.24 -7.83
N SER A 736 -15.48 -20.35 -8.27
CA SER A 736 -15.22 -18.93 -8.33
C SER A 736 -16.34 -18.22 -7.58
N ASN A 737 -16.20 -18.00 -6.28
CA ASN A 737 -17.23 -17.38 -5.43
C ASN A 737 -16.67 -16.19 -4.64
N HIS A 738 -17.53 -15.31 -4.12
CA HIS A 738 -17.09 -14.09 -3.41
C HIS A 738 -16.21 -13.18 -4.28
N ASN A 739 -16.54 -13.01 -5.57
CA ASN A 739 -15.80 -12.13 -6.48
C ASN A 739 -16.69 -11.01 -7.03
N ASN A 740 -16.07 -9.93 -7.49
CA ASN A 740 -16.70 -8.91 -8.33
C ASN A 740 -16.51 -9.27 -9.80
N VAL A 741 -17.55 -9.74 -10.47
CA VAL A 741 -17.54 -10.14 -11.89
C VAL A 741 -18.38 -9.15 -12.69
N ILE A 742 -17.79 -8.01 -13.00
CA ILE A 742 -18.50 -6.83 -13.53
C ILE A 742 -17.92 -6.39 -14.88
N ASP A 743 -18.65 -5.61 -15.66
CA ASP A 743 -18.16 -4.90 -16.88
C ASP A 743 -17.41 -5.72 -17.95
N ASN A 744 -17.55 -7.04 -17.94
CA ASN A 744 -17.00 -7.90 -18.99
C ASN A 744 -17.86 -7.78 -20.26
N THR A 745 -17.25 -7.43 -21.38
CA THR A 745 -17.97 -6.90 -22.56
C THR A 745 -18.78 -7.94 -23.34
N LEU A 746 -18.49 -9.24 -23.26
CA LEU A 746 -19.36 -10.29 -23.79
C LEU A 746 -20.02 -11.14 -22.71
N TYR A 747 -19.24 -11.72 -21.80
CA TYR A 747 -19.74 -12.61 -20.77
C TYR A 747 -18.86 -12.50 -19.52
N GLY A 748 -19.46 -12.44 -18.33
CA GLY A 748 -18.76 -12.71 -17.09
C GLY A 748 -18.25 -14.15 -17.09
N PHE A 749 -19.11 -15.12 -17.42
CA PHE A 749 -18.73 -16.54 -17.50
C PHE A 749 -19.20 -17.17 -18.80
N LYS A 750 -18.35 -18.01 -19.42
CA LYS A 750 -18.67 -18.69 -20.67
C LYS A 750 -18.24 -20.15 -20.70
N TYR A 751 -19.20 -21.05 -20.85
CA TYR A 751 -18.96 -22.48 -21.00
C TYR A 751 -18.85 -22.88 -22.49
N VAL A 752 -17.74 -23.51 -22.91
CA VAL A 752 -17.52 -23.88 -24.33
C VAL A 752 -17.53 -25.39 -24.62
N GLY A 753 -17.78 -26.24 -23.61
CA GLY A 753 -18.11 -27.67 -23.77
C GLY A 753 -17.22 -28.61 -22.95
N GLY A 754 -17.68 -29.82 -22.60
CA GLY A 754 -16.93 -30.83 -21.80
C GLY A 754 -17.77 -32.09 -21.53
N ASN A 755 -17.17 -33.24 -21.18
CA ASN A 755 -17.88 -34.50 -20.87
C ASN A 755 -17.68 -34.92 -19.39
N ASP A 756 -18.03 -34.11 -18.39
CA ASP A 756 -18.09 -34.59 -16.99
C ASP A 756 -18.98 -33.71 -16.06
N ASP A 757 -19.29 -34.30 -14.90
CA ASP A 757 -20.46 -34.13 -14.02
C ASP A 757 -20.27 -33.12 -12.86
N GLY A 758 -19.48 -32.05 -13.05
CA GLY A 758 -19.16 -31.07 -12.00
C GLY A 758 -19.90 -29.75 -12.18
N ALA A 759 -20.73 -29.36 -11.21
CA ALA A 759 -21.23 -27.99 -11.10
C ALA A 759 -20.05 -27.01 -10.94
N VAL A 760 -20.07 -25.91 -11.68
CA VAL A 760 -19.19 -24.76 -11.41
C VAL A 760 -19.87 -23.97 -10.31
N ASN A 761 -19.19 -23.83 -9.17
CA ASN A 761 -19.69 -22.97 -8.09
C ASN A 761 -19.30 -21.53 -8.44
N ALA A 762 -20.28 -20.72 -8.81
CA ALA A 762 -20.20 -19.29 -9.01
C ALA A 762 -21.12 -18.51 -8.05
N GLU A 763 -21.53 -19.15 -6.95
CA GLU A 763 -22.38 -18.57 -5.91
C GLU A 763 -21.64 -17.41 -5.23
N LEU A 764 -22.38 -16.53 -4.57
CA LEU A 764 -21.88 -15.45 -3.75
C LEU A 764 -20.91 -14.53 -4.51
N ASN A 765 -21.04 -14.38 -5.83
CA ASN A 765 -20.36 -13.32 -6.56
C ASN A 765 -21.29 -12.11 -6.69
N TRP A 766 -20.70 -10.92 -6.76
CA TRP A 766 -21.34 -9.73 -7.28
C TRP A 766 -21.20 -9.69 -8.80
N TRP A 767 -22.30 -9.47 -9.51
CA TRP A 767 -22.34 -9.48 -10.98
C TRP A 767 -22.65 -8.10 -11.58
N GLY A 768 -22.69 -7.05 -10.75
CA GLY A 768 -23.04 -5.70 -11.18
C GLY A 768 -24.54 -5.46 -11.35
N SER A 769 -25.39 -6.40 -10.93
CA SER A 769 -26.86 -6.28 -10.95
C SER A 769 -27.48 -7.19 -9.89
N MET A 770 -28.61 -6.74 -9.33
CA MET A 770 -29.46 -7.55 -8.46
C MET A 770 -30.53 -8.34 -9.24
N LEU A 771 -30.71 -8.05 -10.53
CA LEU A 771 -31.69 -8.73 -11.38
C LEU A 771 -31.06 -10.00 -11.95
N GLY A 772 -31.53 -11.18 -11.52
CA GLY A 772 -31.03 -12.46 -12.01
C GLY A 772 -31.10 -12.60 -13.54
N SER A 773 -32.05 -11.94 -14.20
CA SER A 773 -32.10 -11.87 -15.68
C SER A 773 -30.93 -11.10 -16.33
N ASP A 774 -30.43 -10.02 -15.70
CA ASP A 774 -29.25 -9.30 -16.16
C ASP A 774 -28.01 -10.17 -15.93
N ILE A 775 -27.89 -10.78 -14.74
CA ILE A 775 -26.81 -11.70 -14.38
C ILE A 775 -26.75 -12.87 -15.36
N ALA A 776 -27.89 -13.53 -15.60
CA ALA A 776 -27.99 -14.65 -16.54
C ALA A 776 -27.58 -14.25 -17.95
N SER A 777 -27.80 -13.00 -18.37
CA SER A 777 -27.37 -12.52 -19.69
C SER A 777 -25.85 -12.42 -19.82
N THR A 778 -25.13 -12.28 -18.70
CA THR A 778 -23.66 -12.28 -18.65
C THR A 778 -23.07 -13.69 -18.59
N ILE A 779 -23.88 -14.74 -18.46
CA ILE A 779 -23.45 -16.13 -18.30
C ILE A 779 -23.87 -16.95 -19.52
N TRP A 780 -22.92 -17.50 -20.26
CA TRP A 780 -23.20 -18.43 -21.37
C TRP A 780 -23.13 -19.88 -20.90
N ASP A 781 -24.27 -20.52 -20.70
CA ASP A 781 -24.35 -21.87 -20.11
C ASP A 781 -25.45 -22.77 -20.75
N PHE A 782 -25.98 -23.73 -19.99
CA PHE A 782 -27.11 -24.58 -20.38
C PHE A 782 -28.34 -23.82 -20.88
N PHE A 783 -28.63 -22.62 -20.36
CA PHE A 783 -29.79 -21.82 -20.76
C PHE A 783 -29.65 -21.24 -22.17
N ASP A 784 -28.43 -20.98 -22.63
CA ASP A 784 -28.12 -20.55 -23.99
C ASP A 784 -27.98 -21.73 -24.96
N ASP A 785 -27.31 -22.79 -24.52
CA ASP A 785 -27.13 -24.02 -25.28
C ASP A 785 -27.30 -25.24 -24.38
N THR A 786 -28.45 -25.89 -24.53
CA THR A 786 -28.85 -27.13 -23.82
C THR A 786 -27.87 -28.32 -23.95
N SER A 787 -26.80 -28.22 -24.73
CA SER A 787 -25.70 -29.19 -24.76
C SER A 787 -24.55 -28.90 -23.77
N LEU A 788 -24.60 -27.77 -23.07
CA LEU A 788 -23.64 -27.32 -22.05
C LEU A 788 -24.11 -27.69 -20.64
N TYR A 789 -23.25 -27.44 -19.64
CA TYR A 789 -23.55 -27.62 -18.22
C TYR A 789 -24.00 -26.30 -17.59
N TYR A 790 -24.64 -26.40 -16.43
CA TYR A 790 -25.12 -25.24 -15.66
C TYR A 790 -23.98 -24.61 -14.86
N ILE A 791 -24.03 -23.29 -14.69
CA ILE A 791 -23.17 -22.54 -13.78
C ILE A 791 -24.03 -22.13 -12.58
N ASP A 792 -23.61 -22.52 -11.37
CA ASP A 792 -24.37 -22.28 -10.14
C ASP A 792 -24.03 -20.89 -9.60
N TYR A 793 -24.80 -19.86 -9.93
CA TYR A 793 -24.54 -18.50 -9.49
C TYR A 793 -25.49 -18.00 -8.40
N ILE A 794 -26.43 -18.85 -7.95
CA ILE A 794 -27.44 -18.53 -6.93
C ILE A 794 -27.12 -19.30 -5.64
N PRO A 795 -27.02 -18.62 -4.48
CA PRO A 795 -27.26 -17.19 -4.28
C PRO A 795 -26.18 -16.33 -4.94
N PHE A 796 -26.50 -15.11 -5.38
CA PHE A 796 -25.56 -14.06 -5.78
C PHE A 796 -25.57 -12.94 -4.73
N LEU A 797 -24.52 -12.12 -4.67
CA LEU A 797 -24.46 -10.99 -3.75
C LEU A 797 -25.31 -9.83 -4.26
N ARG A 798 -25.83 -9.01 -3.35
CA ARG A 798 -26.63 -7.82 -3.67
C ARG A 798 -25.78 -6.54 -3.76
N GLN A 799 -24.58 -6.56 -3.21
CA GLN A 799 -23.58 -5.49 -3.32
C GLN A 799 -22.25 -6.06 -3.77
N SER A 800 -21.32 -5.18 -4.15
CA SER A 800 -19.94 -5.57 -4.38
C SER A 800 -19.36 -6.27 -3.17
N VAL A 801 -18.49 -7.23 -3.42
CA VAL A 801 -17.55 -7.68 -2.39
C VAL A 801 -16.62 -6.51 -2.14
N ASP A 802 -16.42 -6.13 -0.88
CA ASP A 802 -15.34 -5.23 -0.48
C ASP A 802 -14.03 -5.92 -0.79
N SER A 803 -13.63 -5.74 -2.04
CA SER A 803 -12.31 -6.06 -2.50
C SER A 803 -11.47 -4.92 -1.97
N VAL A 804 -10.85 -5.11 -0.79
CA VAL A 804 -9.64 -4.33 -0.48
C VAL A 804 -8.80 -4.41 -1.75
N GLY A 805 -8.57 -3.28 -2.40
CA GLY A 805 -7.74 -3.24 -3.59
C GLY A 805 -6.31 -3.63 -3.20
N PRO A 806 -5.43 -3.95 -4.15
CA PRO A 806 -4.01 -3.87 -3.85
C PRO A 806 -3.73 -2.44 -3.35
N ILE A 807 -3.19 -2.42 -2.14
CA ILE A 807 -2.88 -1.25 -1.33
C ILE A 807 -1.92 -0.33 -2.11
N PRO A 808 -2.14 0.99 -2.18
CA PRO A 808 -1.14 1.94 -2.64
C PRO A 808 0.13 1.82 -1.77
N GLU A 809 1.33 1.90 -2.36
CA GLU A 809 2.57 1.82 -1.58
C GLU A 809 2.68 2.96 -0.55
N GLY A 810 2.96 2.61 0.72
CA GLY A 810 3.24 3.58 1.79
C GLY A 810 2.26 3.59 2.97
N THR A 811 1.23 2.75 2.98
CA THR A 811 0.23 2.76 4.05
C THR A 811 0.61 1.92 5.27
N VAL A 812 0.27 2.43 6.46
CA VAL A 812 0.47 1.75 7.75
C VAL A 812 -0.90 1.41 8.34
N ASP A 813 -1.10 0.13 8.63
CA ASP A 813 -2.16 -0.43 9.48
C ASP A 813 -1.65 -0.31 10.93
N ALA A 814 -2.20 0.67 11.67
CA ALA A 814 -1.62 1.16 12.91
C ALA A 814 -2.04 0.36 14.15
N ASP A 815 -3.21 -0.26 14.12
CA ASP A 815 -3.80 -1.02 15.22
C ASP A 815 -3.99 -2.52 14.92
N GLY A 816 -3.80 -2.94 13.66
CA GLY A 816 -3.72 -4.33 13.23
C GLY A 816 -5.05 -4.97 12.84
N ASP A 817 -6.07 -4.18 12.47
CA ASP A 817 -7.37 -4.68 12.00
C ASP A 817 -7.46 -4.91 10.48
N HIS A 818 -6.40 -4.51 9.76
CA HIS A 818 -6.22 -4.56 8.32
C HIS A 818 -6.91 -3.45 7.50
N PHE A 819 -7.37 -2.38 8.15
CA PHE A 819 -7.68 -1.10 7.52
C PHE A 819 -6.45 -0.18 7.64
N PHE A 820 -6.30 0.71 6.66
CA PHE A 820 -5.14 1.59 6.61
C PHE A 820 -5.49 2.92 7.22
N SER A 821 -4.52 3.49 7.93
CA SER A 821 -4.70 4.78 8.57
C SER A 821 -5.15 5.88 7.60
N VAL A 822 -6.09 6.72 8.03
CA VAL A 822 -6.51 7.92 7.26
C VAL A 822 -5.31 8.83 6.99
N ALA A 823 -4.35 8.91 7.90
CA ALA A 823 -3.10 9.66 7.72
C ALA A 823 -2.21 9.15 6.57
N SER A 824 -2.39 7.90 6.14
CA SER A 824 -1.66 7.29 5.04
C SER A 824 -2.51 7.11 3.77
N GLY A 825 -3.68 7.75 3.70
CA GLY A 825 -4.61 7.62 2.57
C GLY A 825 -5.48 6.35 2.60
N GLY A 826 -5.61 5.73 3.77
CA GLY A 826 -6.61 4.69 4.02
C GLY A 826 -7.94 5.25 4.54
N ASN A 827 -8.85 4.37 4.92
CA ASN A 827 -10.22 4.68 5.32
C ASN A 827 -10.55 4.31 6.77
N ASP A 828 -9.54 3.96 7.57
CA ASP A 828 -9.69 3.72 9.00
C ASP A 828 -9.84 5.04 9.78
N CYS A 829 -11.02 5.28 10.34
CA CYS A 829 -11.35 6.50 11.06
C CYS A 829 -10.82 6.53 12.51
N ASP A 830 -10.35 5.40 13.07
CA ASP A 830 -9.60 5.38 14.33
C ASP A 830 -8.44 4.38 14.32
N ASP A 831 -7.29 4.84 13.81
CA ASP A 831 -5.98 4.18 13.76
C ASP A 831 -5.43 3.53 15.07
N ASN A 832 -6.16 3.58 16.19
CA ASN A 832 -5.75 3.00 17.47
C ASN A 832 -6.75 2.00 18.04
N ASP A 833 -7.91 1.80 17.42
CA ASP A 833 -8.95 0.88 17.89
C ASP A 833 -9.42 -0.08 16.79
N PRO A 834 -8.97 -1.35 16.82
CA PRO A 834 -9.26 -2.33 15.76
C PRO A 834 -10.73 -2.76 15.67
N ALA A 835 -11.62 -2.13 16.44
CA ALA A 835 -13.06 -2.29 16.40
C ALA A 835 -13.76 -1.20 15.58
N ILE A 836 -13.10 -0.06 15.30
CA ILE A 836 -13.64 1.09 14.58
C ILE A 836 -12.96 1.13 13.22
N ASN A 837 -13.64 0.66 12.19
CA ASN A 837 -13.11 0.60 10.84
C ASN A 837 -14.23 0.42 9.81
N PRO A 838 -13.96 0.64 8.52
CA PRO A 838 -14.93 0.51 7.43
C PRO A 838 -15.71 -0.80 7.30
N ASP A 839 -15.28 -1.89 7.93
CA ASP A 839 -16.00 -3.17 7.95
C ASP A 839 -16.73 -3.42 9.29
N ALA A 840 -16.64 -2.50 10.25
CA ALA A 840 -17.40 -2.56 11.49
C ALA A 840 -18.89 -2.30 11.20
N MET A 841 -19.73 -2.63 12.18
CA MET A 841 -21.16 -2.31 12.16
C MET A 841 -21.40 -1.36 13.30
N ASP A 842 -22.14 -0.28 13.05
CA ASP A 842 -22.45 0.71 14.06
C ASP A 842 -23.32 0.11 15.20
N ASP A 843 -22.81 0.17 16.43
CA ASP A 843 -23.46 -0.33 17.63
C ASP A 843 -24.38 0.74 18.24
N GLN A 844 -25.70 0.49 18.29
CA GLN A 844 -26.69 1.45 18.80
C GLN A 844 -26.29 2.12 20.14
N GLY A 845 -26.11 3.43 20.07
CA GLY A 845 -26.15 4.36 21.20
C GLY A 845 -24.82 4.61 21.91
N ASP A 846 -23.70 4.28 21.28
CA ASP A 846 -22.38 4.68 21.78
C ASP A 846 -21.89 6.03 21.20
N GLY A 847 -22.50 6.48 20.11
CA GLY A 847 -22.23 7.77 19.48
C GLY A 847 -20.90 7.83 18.74
N VAL A 848 -20.40 6.68 18.29
CA VAL A 848 -19.17 6.50 17.50
C VAL A 848 -19.56 6.05 16.08
N ASP A 849 -18.91 6.64 15.08
CA ASP A 849 -19.00 6.19 13.68
C ASP A 849 -18.08 4.98 13.53
N ASP A 850 -18.56 3.79 13.91
CA ASP A 850 -17.75 2.57 13.94
C ASP A 850 -17.33 2.16 12.51
N ASP A 851 -18.17 2.40 11.50
CA ASP A 851 -17.97 1.96 10.12
C ASP A 851 -17.36 3.02 9.19
N CYS A 852 -16.94 4.16 9.75
CA CYS A 852 -16.25 5.25 9.08
C CYS A 852 -16.98 5.82 7.86
N ASN A 853 -18.31 5.76 7.82
CA ASN A 853 -19.11 6.24 6.70
C ASN A 853 -19.55 7.71 6.85
N GLY A 854 -19.19 8.35 7.97
CA GLY A 854 -19.46 9.75 8.28
C GLY A 854 -20.83 9.99 8.93
N GLN A 855 -21.56 8.93 9.25
CA GLN A 855 -22.80 8.96 10.02
C GLN A 855 -22.56 8.26 11.35
N VAL A 856 -23.48 8.47 12.29
CA VAL A 856 -23.42 7.83 13.61
C VAL A 856 -24.79 7.18 13.84
N ASP A 857 -24.81 5.90 14.18
CA ASP A 857 -25.99 5.08 14.48
C ASP A 857 -26.96 4.81 13.29
N GLU A 858 -26.51 4.86 12.02
CA GLU A 858 -27.36 4.86 10.80
C GLU A 858 -27.73 3.49 10.22
N ASP A 859 -27.10 2.41 10.65
CA ASP A 859 -27.35 1.05 10.14
C ASP A 859 -28.70 0.44 10.60
N ALA A 860 -29.62 1.28 11.09
CA ALA A 860 -31.00 0.94 11.41
C ALA A 860 -31.91 1.00 10.16
N PRO A 861 -32.52 -0.13 9.72
CA PRO A 861 -33.38 -0.14 8.53
C PRO A 861 -34.68 0.66 8.74
N LEU A 862 -34.98 1.64 7.88
CA LEU A 862 -36.28 2.33 7.79
C LEU A 862 -37.33 1.48 7.04
N ASP A 863 -38.42 1.13 7.73
CA ASP A 863 -39.62 0.40 7.24
C ASP A 863 -40.87 1.32 7.35
N PRO A 864 -41.12 2.22 6.36
CA PRO A 864 -42.12 3.30 6.48
C PRO A 864 -43.58 2.84 6.49
N ASP A 865 -43.89 1.69 5.89
CA ASP A 865 -45.25 1.13 5.86
C ASP A 865 -45.47 -0.04 6.84
N GLY A 866 -44.39 -0.50 7.50
CA GLY A 866 -44.41 -1.30 8.71
C GLY A 866 -44.60 -2.80 8.44
N ASP A 867 -44.13 -3.30 7.30
CA ASP A 867 -44.27 -4.70 6.90
C ASP A 867 -43.04 -5.57 7.14
N GLY A 868 -41.94 -4.95 7.57
CA GLY A 868 -40.68 -5.58 7.93
C GLY A 868 -39.67 -5.68 6.79
N PHE A 869 -39.89 -5.01 5.65
CA PHE A 869 -38.97 -4.95 4.52
C PHE A 869 -38.59 -3.49 4.21
N THR A 870 -37.33 -3.24 3.80
CA THR A 870 -36.79 -1.90 3.54
C THR A 870 -36.37 -1.74 2.07
N VAL A 871 -36.06 -0.51 1.63
CA VAL A 871 -35.50 -0.28 0.29
C VAL A 871 -34.02 -0.73 0.25
N PRO A 872 -33.54 -1.32 -0.86
CA PRO A 872 -34.17 -1.47 -2.17
C PRO A 872 -35.04 -2.74 -2.33
N GLU A 873 -35.19 -3.56 -1.29
CA GLU A 873 -35.98 -4.80 -1.39
C GLU A 873 -37.48 -4.56 -1.62
N ASP A 874 -38.05 -3.51 -1.02
CA ASP A 874 -39.46 -3.13 -1.22
C ASP A 874 -39.66 -2.20 -2.44
N CYS A 875 -40.51 -2.63 -3.38
CA CYS A 875 -40.82 -1.94 -4.62
C CYS A 875 -42.01 -0.96 -4.53
N ASP A 876 -42.72 -0.89 -3.41
CA ASP A 876 -43.73 0.14 -3.12
C ASP A 876 -43.81 0.47 -1.62
N ASN A 877 -42.89 1.33 -1.17
CA ASN A 877 -42.71 1.82 0.21
C ASN A 877 -43.89 2.59 0.85
N ASN A 878 -45.07 2.50 0.26
CA ASN A 878 -46.32 3.08 0.75
C ASN A 878 -47.45 2.04 0.89
N ASP A 879 -47.20 0.77 0.56
CA ASP A 879 -48.19 -0.30 0.60
C ASP A 879 -47.60 -1.58 1.18
N ALA A 880 -47.75 -1.76 2.50
CA ALA A 880 -47.42 -2.93 3.32
C ALA A 880 -47.97 -4.29 2.86
N SER A 881 -48.61 -4.37 1.69
CA SER A 881 -49.01 -5.59 1.00
C SER A 881 -48.17 -5.92 -0.25
N ILE A 882 -47.24 -5.04 -0.62
CA ILE A 882 -46.28 -5.16 -1.69
C ILE A 882 -44.91 -5.21 -1.02
N TYR A 883 -44.27 -6.37 -1.03
CA TYR A 883 -43.01 -6.61 -0.36
C TYR A 883 -42.38 -7.92 -0.84
N PRO A 884 -41.06 -8.13 -0.70
CA PRO A 884 -40.43 -9.41 -1.02
C PRO A 884 -41.14 -10.61 -0.39
N ASP A 885 -41.44 -11.65 -1.17
CA ASP A 885 -42.21 -12.83 -0.73
C ASP A 885 -43.72 -12.60 -0.49
N ALA A 886 -44.28 -11.44 -0.83
CA ALA A 886 -45.73 -11.24 -0.77
C ALA A 886 -46.47 -12.24 -1.68
N VAL A 887 -47.74 -12.50 -1.34
CA VAL A 887 -48.55 -13.48 -2.09
C VAL A 887 -49.15 -12.82 -3.33
N GLU A 888 -48.52 -13.07 -4.46
CA GLU A 888 -48.98 -12.68 -5.80
C GLU A 888 -50.48 -12.88 -6.05
N ILE A 889 -51.10 -11.88 -6.67
CA ILE A 889 -52.48 -11.87 -7.16
C ILE A 889 -52.47 -11.99 -8.69
N PRO A 890 -52.68 -13.20 -9.24
CA PRO A 890 -52.42 -13.43 -10.65
C PRO A 890 -53.26 -12.59 -11.62
N ASP A 891 -52.62 -12.15 -12.71
CA ASP A 891 -53.20 -11.45 -13.85
C ASP A 891 -53.76 -10.04 -13.52
N ASN A 892 -53.27 -9.38 -12.45
CA ASN A 892 -53.79 -8.08 -11.99
C ASN A 892 -52.96 -6.87 -12.49
N GLY A 893 -51.76 -7.10 -13.02
CA GLY A 893 -50.81 -6.11 -13.54
C GLY A 893 -49.99 -5.35 -12.48
N VAL A 894 -49.97 -5.84 -11.24
CA VAL A 894 -49.14 -5.39 -10.11
C VAL A 894 -48.22 -6.56 -9.75
N ASP A 895 -46.98 -6.24 -9.40
CA ASP A 895 -45.97 -7.19 -8.94
C ASP A 895 -45.91 -7.03 -7.42
N GLU A 896 -46.60 -7.90 -6.69
CA GLU A 896 -46.73 -7.79 -5.24
C GLU A 896 -45.47 -8.27 -4.53
N ASN A 897 -44.73 -9.23 -5.09
CA ASN A 897 -43.54 -9.79 -4.45
C ASN A 897 -42.22 -9.14 -4.92
N CYS A 898 -42.32 -8.06 -5.69
CA CYS A 898 -41.20 -7.24 -6.16
C CYS A 898 -40.15 -8.00 -6.98
N ASN A 899 -40.55 -9.07 -7.67
CA ASN A 899 -39.63 -9.86 -8.52
C ASN A 899 -39.55 -9.38 -9.98
N GLY A 900 -40.26 -8.30 -10.30
CA GLY A 900 -40.38 -7.67 -11.60
C GLY A 900 -41.56 -8.15 -12.46
N PHE A 901 -42.42 -9.08 -11.97
CA PHE A 901 -43.41 -9.75 -12.80
C PHE A 901 -44.71 -10.19 -12.08
N ASP A 902 -45.85 -9.64 -12.52
CA ASP A 902 -47.21 -10.15 -12.17
C ASP A 902 -47.39 -11.65 -12.55
N MET A 903 -47.73 -12.49 -11.56
CA MET A 903 -47.93 -13.92 -11.73
C MET A 903 -48.98 -14.27 -12.78
N VAL A 904 -48.65 -15.18 -13.71
CA VAL A 904 -49.55 -15.55 -14.81
C VAL A 904 -50.19 -16.94 -14.59
N THR A 905 -51.50 -17.03 -14.86
CA THR A 905 -52.20 -18.32 -14.82
C THR A 905 -51.90 -19.18 -16.06
N GLN A 906 -51.31 -20.38 -15.90
CA GLN A 906 -51.03 -21.26 -17.06
C GLN A 906 -52.31 -21.95 -17.59
N ILE A 907 -52.64 -21.69 -18.85
CA ILE A 907 -53.86 -22.21 -19.51
C ILE A 907 -53.64 -23.45 -20.39
N GLU A 908 -52.39 -23.80 -20.71
CA GLU A 908 -52.08 -24.98 -21.52
C GLU A 908 -51.79 -26.21 -20.66
N SER A 909 -52.43 -27.35 -20.99
CA SER A 909 -52.35 -28.57 -20.20
C SER A 909 -51.10 -29.43 -20.48
N ASN A 910 -50.18 -29.01 -21.36
CA ASN A 910 -48.93 -29.74 -21.63
C ASN A 910 -47.76 -28.81 -21.29
N LEU A 911 -46.88 -29.23 -20.38
CA LEU A 911 -45.69 -28.46 -19.97
C LEU A 911 -44.41 -29.17 -20.40
N SER A 912 -43.44 -28.37 -20.82
CA SER A 912 -42.06 -28.75 -21.15
C SER A 912 -41.27 -27.48 -21.48
N GLY A 913 -39.98 -27.46 -21.20
CA GLY A 913 -39.12 -26.31 -21.44
C GLY A 913 -39.06 -25.33 -20.26
N VAL A 914 -38.55 -24.14 -20.52
CA VAL A 914 -38.35 -23.10 -19.50
C VAL A 914 -39.68 -22.39 -19.19
N LEU A 915 -39.90 -22.07 -17.92
CA LEU A 915 -40.91 -21.16 -17.39
C LEU A 915 -40.21 -19.84 -17.06
N PRO A 916 -40.30 -18.83 -17.95
CA PRO A 916 -39.57 -17.57 -17.83
C PRO A 916 -40.44 -16.44 -17.22
N THR A 917 -41.46 -16.81 -16.45
CA THR A 917 -42.39 -15.91 -15.75
C THR A 917 -42.97 -16.66 -14.55
N ASP A 918 -43.41 -15.93 -13.54
CA ASP A 918 -44.22 -16.48 -12.46
C ASP A 918 -45.42 -17.22 -13.01
N THR A 919 -45.55 -18.47 -12.60
CA THR A 919 -46.46 -19.43 -13.23
C THR A 919 -47.32 -20.10 -12.18
N LEU A 920 -48.63 -19.87 -12.24
CA LEU A 920 -49.61 -20.56 -11.39
C LEU A 920 -50.25 -21.77 -12.09
N LEU A 921 -50.10 -22.95 -11.50
CA LEU A 921 -50.77 -24.19 -11.89
C LEU A 921 -52.04 -24.43 -11.06
N THR A 922 -53.20 -24.12 -11.66
CA THR A 922 -54.51 -24.24 -10.99
C THR A 922 -55.20 -25.62 -11.15
N ALA A 923 -56.06 -25.97 -10.19
CA ALA A 923 -56.89 -27.18 -10.26
C ALA A 923 -57.91 -27.14 -11.41
N ALA A 924 -58.34 -25.94 -11.82
CA ALA A 924 -59.30 -25.75 -12.90
C ALA A 924 -58.75 -26.21 -14.27
N ASN A 925 -57.44 -26.09 -14.47
CA ASN A 925 -56.74 -26.43 -15.71
C ASN A 925 -56.07 -27.81 -15.67
N SER A 926 -56.22 -28.52 -14.55
CA SER A 926 -55.69 -29.87 -14.36
C SER A 926 -56.42 -30.93 -15.21
N PRO A 927 -55.74 -31.99 -15.69
CA PRO A 927 -54.34 -32.33 -15.41
C PRO A 927 -53.34 -31.66 -16.35
N TYR A 928 -52.23 -31.19 -15.79
CA TYR A 928 -51.03 -30.77 -16.51
C TYR A 928 -50.17 -31.98 -16.87
N ILE A 929 -49.75 -32.09 -18.12
CA ILE A 929 -48.96 -33.21 -18.64
C ILE A 929 -47.53 -32.74 -18.88
N ILE A 930 -46.60 -33.25 -18.07
CA ILE A 930 -45.15 -33.02 -18.25
C ILE A 930 -44.66 -33.94 -19.36
N SER A 931 -44.34 -33.34 -20.51
CA SER A 931 -43.99 -34.06 -21.74
C SER A 931 -42.51 -33.94 -22.15
N GLY A 932 -41.76 -33.15 -21.39
CA GLY A 932 -40.30 -32.96 -21.39
C GLY A 932 -39.88 -32.38 -20.04
N ASP A 933 -38.58 -32.21 -19.78
CA ASP A 933 -38.13 -31.51 -18.56
C ASP A 933 -38.69 -30.08 -18.50
N VAL A 934 -39.04 -29.62 -17.30
CA VAL A 934 -39.52 -28.27 -17.02
C VAL A 934 -38.49 -27.56 -16.16
N TYR A 935 -38.12 -26.34 -16.55
CA TYR A 935 -37.14 -25.51 -15.84
C TYR A 935 -37.83 -24.25 -15.33
N VAL A 936 -37.83 -24.00 -14.03
CA VAL A 936 -38.21 -22.70 -13.48
C VAL A 936 -36.98 -21.81 -13.57
N ALA A 937 -37.04 -20.73 -14.35
CA ALA A 937 -35.90 -19.83 -14.53
C ALA A 937 -35.60 -19.04 -13.23
N PRO A 938 -34.38 -18.49 -13.08
CA PRO A 938 -34.04 -17.54 -12.02
C PRO A 938 -35.08 -16.41 -11.91
N ASP A 939 -35.29 -15.89 -10.70
CA ASP A 939 -36.26 -14.84 -10.35
C ASP A 939 -37.75 -15.22 -10.46
N PHE A 940 -38.08 -16.44 -10.93
CA PHE A 940 -39.48 -16.83 -11.15
C PHE A 940 -40.00 -17.90 -10.19
N VAL A 941 -41.28 -17.79 -9.84
CA VAL A 941 -42.00 -18.70 -8.96
C VAL A 941 -42.89 -19.64 -9.78
N LEU A 942 -42.70 -20.95 -9.63
CA LEU A 942 -43.69 -21.95 -10.01
C LEU A 942 -44.61 -22.25 -8.82
N ARG A 943 -45.85 -21.75 -8.85
CA ARG A 943 -46.86 -22.02 -7.82
C ARG A 943 -47.83 -23.11 -8.25
N ILE A 944 -48.19 -24.01 -7.34
CA ILE A 944 -49.09 -25.13 -7.58
C ILE A 944 -50.25 -25.11 -6.57
N ASP A 945 -51.45 -24.75 -7.03
CA ASP A 945 -52.66 -24.68 -6.20
C ASP A 945 -53.10 -26.03 -5.63
N ALA A 946 -53.82 -25.95 -4.50
CA ALA A 946 -54.58 -27.06 -3.93
C ALA A 946 -55.44 -27.78 -4.99
N GLY A 947 -55.37 -29.11 -5.02
CA GLY A 947 -56.16 -29.97 -5.91
C GLY A 947 -55.63 -30.07 -7.34
N THR A 948 -54.53 -29.39 -7.68
CA THR A 948 -53.87 -29.48 -8.98
C THR A 948 -53.35 -30.89 -9.25
N GLU A 949 -53.51 -31.35 -10.49
CA GLU A 949 -53.05 -32.67 -10.93
C GLU A 949 -51.94 -32.54 -11.98
N ILE A 950 -50.75 -33.07 -11.67
CA ILE A 950 -49.59 -33.08 -12.58
C ILE A 950 -49.28 -34.53 -12.97
N ARG A 951 -49.07 -34.75 -14.27
CA ARG A 951 -48.83 -36.08 -14.86
C ARG A 951 -47.57 -36.10 -15.71
N PHE A 952 -46.60 -36.94 -15.34
CA PHE A 952 -45.39 -37.16 -16.12
C PHE A 952 -45.60 -38.20 -17.23
N ASP A 953 -45.44 -37.80 -18.49
CA ASP A 953 -45.46 -38.66 -19.69
C ASP A 953 -44.05 -39.06 -20.13
N GLY A 954 -43.26 -39.60 -19.19
CA GLY A 954 -41.88 -40.02 -19.42
C GLY A 954 -41.02 -39.90 -18.17
N PHE A 955 -39.70 -40.06 -18.35
CA PHE A 955 -38.69 -39.83 -17.31
C PHE A 955 -38.23 -38.38 -17.34
N TRP A 956 -39.13 -37.48 -17.01
CA TRP A 956 -38.88 -36.04 -16.99
C TRP A 956 -38.85 -35.52 -15.56
N SER A 957 -38.22 -34.37 -15.38
CA SER A 957 -38.03 -33.67 -14.11
C SER A 957 -38.65 -32.27 -14.15
N ILE A 958 -39.01 -31.74 -12.99
CA ILE A 958 -39.18 -30.30 -12.77
C ILE A 958 -37.92 -29.86 -12.03
N ILE A 959 -37.16 -28.97 -12.64
CA ILE A 959 -35.89 -28.46 -12.14
C ILE A 959 -36.15 -26.98 -11.83
N VAL A 960 -35.87 -26.58 -10.59
CA VAL A 960 -36.27 -25.29 -10.05
C VAL A 960 -35.00 -24.49 -9.75
N PHE A 961 -34.79 -23.39 -10.48
CA PHE A 961 -33.69 -22.44 -10.24
C PHE A 961 -34.18 -21.12 -9.60
N GLY A 962 -35.46 -20.77 -9.76
CA GLY A 962 -36.17 -19.81 -8.89
C GLY A 962 -36.88 -20.54 -7.75
N ASP A 963 -38.17 -20.27 -7.55
CA ASP A 963 -38.94 -20.87 -6.45
C ASP A 963 -40.03 -21.87 -6.88
N LEU A 964 -40.34 -22.81 -5.99
CA LEU A 964 -41.46 -23.76 -6.14
C LEU A 964 -42.35 -23.76 -4.90
N LEU A 965 -43.52 -23.14 -5.02
CA LEU A 965 -44.54 -23.12 -3.97
C LEU A 965 -45.67 -24.11 -4.29
N SER A 966 -46.02 -24.99 -3.34
CA SER A 966 -47.07 -26.01 -3.55
C SER A 966 -48.10 -26.00 -2.41
N ASP A 967 -49.26 -25.42 -2.67
CA ASP A 967 -50.33 -25.16 -1.71
C ASP A 967 -51.31 -26.34 -1.55
N GLY A 968 -50.78 -27.55 -1.34
CA GLY A 968 -51.62 -28.74 -1.19
C GLY A 968 -52.40 -28.77 0.12
N GLU A 969 -53.73 -28.85 0.05
CA GLU A 969 -54.56 -29.05 1.25
C GLU A 969 -54.84 -30.53 1.57
N LEU A 970 -55.16 -30.83 2.82
CA LEU A 970 -55.58 -32.17 3.25
C LEU A 970 -56.91 -32.60 2.60
N SER A 971 -57.77 -31.63 2.25
CA SER A 971 -59.02 -31.79 1.49
C SER A 971 -58.76 -32.10 0.01
N ASP A 972 -57.83 -31.34 -0.58
CA ASP A 972 -57.57 -31.24 -2.00
C ASP A 972 -56.04 -31.20 -2.23
N PRO A 973 -55.37 -32.36 -2.17
CA PRO A 973 -53.92 -32.41 -2.28
C PRO A 973 -53.47 -32.19 -3.73
N VAL A 974 -52.30 -31.59 -3.90
CA VAL A 974 -51.57 -31.61 -5.18
C VAL A 974 -51.24 -33.06 -5.52
N ASN A 975 -51.69 -33.52 -6.69
CA ASN A 975 -51.55 -34.91 -7.13
C ASN A 975 -50.54 -35.02 -8.26
N ILE A 976 -49.31 -35.42 -7.91
CA ILE A 976 -48.24 -35.69 -8.87
C ILE A 976 -48.17 -37.19 -9.16
N ARG A 977 -48.28 -37.60 -10.43
CA ARG A 977 -48.27 -39.03 -10.81
C ARG A 977 -47.78 -39.29 -12.24
N SER A 978 -47.61 -40.55 -12.60
CA SER A 978 -47.35 -40.93 -14.00
C SER A 978 -48.60 -40.74 -14.87
N HIS A 979 -48.42 -40.32 -16.11
CA HIS A 979 -49.45 -40.28 -17.15
C HIS A 979 -49.86 -41.69 -17.63
N SER A 980 -49.09 -42.72 -17.28
CA SER A 980 -49.34 -44.11 -17.67
C SER A 980 -50.69 -44.64 -17.15
N GLY A 981 -51.47 -45.26 -18.02
CA GLY A 981 -52.71 -45.96 -17.66
C GLY A 981 -52.53 -47.21 -16.77
N ALA A 982 -51.28 -47.57 -16.44
CA ALA A 982 -50.91 -48.63 -15.49
C ALA A 982 -49.72 -48.15 -14.62
N PRO A 983 -50.00 -47.37 -13.56
CA PRO A 983 -48.94 -46.75 -12.76
C PRO A 983 -48.14 -47.79 -11.97
N GLY A 984 -46.81 -47.63 -11.97
CA GLY A 984 -45.82 -48.46 -11.27
C GLY A 984 -44.62 -47.62 -10.83
N ALA A 985 -43.76 -48.17 -9.96
CA ALA A 985 -42.54 -47.48 -9.50
C ALA A 985 -41.56 -47.20 -10.66
N ASN A 986 -40.78 -46.11 -10.55
CA ASN A 986 -39.80 -45.62 -11.54
C ASN A 986 -40.42 -45.30 -12.91
N GLN A 987 -41.45 -44.45 -12.94
CA GLN A 987 -42.14 -44.05 -14.18
C GLN A 987 -42.03 -42.55 -14.49
N TRP A 988 -41.28 -41.82 -13.66
CA TRP A 988 -40.90 -40.41 -13.81
C TRP A 988 -39.62 -40.17 -12.97
N ASN A 989 -38.85 -39.13 -13.27
CA ASN A 989 -37.57 -38.83 -12.61
C ASN A 989 -37.78 -37.87 -11.43
N ARG A 990 -36.70 -37.47 -10.73
CA ARG A 990 -36.74 -36.53 -9.59
C ARG A 990 -37.48 -35.23 -9.92
#